data_AF-A0A6J5IPM6-F1
#
_entry.id   AF-A0A6J5IPM6-F1
#
_cell.length_a   1.000
_cell.length_b   1.000
_cell.length_c   1.000
_cell.angle_alpha   90.00
_cell.angle_beta   90.00
_cell.angle_gamma   90.00
#
_symmetry.space_group_name_H-M   'P 1'
#
loop_
_entity.id
_entity.type
_entity.pdbx_description
1 polymer ?
#
loop_
_entity_poly.entity_id
_entity_poly.type
_entity_poly.pdbx_seq_one_letter_code
_entity_poly.pdbx_strand_id
1 'polypeptide(L)'
;MKYTMLKASIGASALLAAAQGLHAQEQPAVPGQQAAPAVSASAVPRATPNAPVAEAQLKDVVVTAERRRQSAQRVGASVSVISGNELKTLNVDTVNDLQHATSNVEVEPAFGGGQPQFRIRGVGFNDYTSNNASTVGINVDDVAYALPIQTQGQLFDIARVEVLRGPQGTLYGRNTTGGTVNFITNQPTRDFEAGVSAEYGTHNLLTTEGYVSGPLSDRVRGRFAFTTQDFGAWQNDRATNQTLGNHDSAAARGQLDWDVTRDFKLHFGAHGGFDKSDNEGLYLFTPYTSAKTGEVIPADADHTKTGWGVSPAFSRATGLSTDAKPGRNNVNGGVDLTATWNLGPVELKSITAYNYLHRREYSDWDATRYHDSDEYFDDTVNEVTQELRAASRGDTRLRWVAGLFYSHDDLDEKFYSDFSDRLGFIALTRYRQSVDTLGVYGQATYDITKRLRGIVGLRQEHEKRELRGFASGMLTPSFVPFAGFQGGDANQSLTSNGTSGKIGLEFDLAPATMLYATVSRGYKSGGFTAHNTSNSNALAPFKPESLTAYEVGFKSDLTRSLRWNVSAFHYDYRDQQVLSATFDPNSQSLIGTFVNAPKSRIDGFETDLKWQPVRGLEISQYVGYKGGKYTSPFVTYNTQASAASGHNVFTDYNGTALSFPRLSYGGQVAYSWLAGGYRLRAETNYSYRDAYSQLLLLGPNYTVDAYWLFNASLTVTSPDRHWDVALWARNLFNRQYDLTKNFFLPGTNVAAAGQPRTVGVRVTTRIEEDRMTRRTDQMKLNAMLNGTGSHVVGWRHPLAQPNGNRDFAHFRRMAQTAERGKLDALFVADVVATQGSHVDSLRRSARAETFEPLTLLAALAAVTHRIGLIATATTTYNAPYHIARKFASLDHLSGGRAGWNLVTSVVPDEAANFGAAPHLAHADRYVRADEFQRVVAGLWDSWEDDAFVEDKATGLHFDHRKLHVLHHRGAHFSVRGPLNVARAPQGHPVLVQAGSSEAGRELAARCAEVIFTAQHRLDDAQAFYADVKGRLARYGRQPDHLKILPGVMPIVGATEADARDKLRALQDLIDPVLGLRLLADNAGDFDLSGYPLDGPLPDLPASNRSKSRQQLIVDLARREHLTIRQLYERFASAGIVTGTPKAIADHFEAWFRSFGADGFNVAFAWAPGGLDDFVDLVVPELQRRGLFRTEYEGPTLRDQLGLPRPPFVRPPSSVRGDTAAPVAGAAA
;
A
#
# COMPACT_ATOMS: atom_id res chain seq x y z
N MET A 1 17.50 -46.45 -39.19
CA MET A 1 16.78 -45.66 -40.22
C MET A 1 16.32 -44.39 -39.52
N LYS A 2 16.67 -43.14 -39.85
CA LYS A 2 16.93 -42.42 -41.13
C LYS A 2 15.64 -42.00 -41.87
N TYR A 3 15.54 -40.69 -42.15
CA TYR A 3 14.48 -39.88 -42.82
C TYR A 3 13.29 -39.43 -41.92
N THR A 4 12.98 -38.12 -41.70
CA THR A 4 12.63 -36.97 -42.59
C THR A 4 11.12 -36.99 -42.93
N MET A 5 10.26 -35.95 -42.98
CA MET A 5 10.26 -34.48 -43.23
C MET A 5 9.14 -33.81 -42.35
N LEU A 6 8.76 -32.50 -42.36
CA LEU A 6 9.46 -31.18 -42.43
C LEU A 6 8.41 -30.02 -42.47
N LYS A 7 8.53 -29.00 -41.59
CA LYS A 7 7.90 -27.64 -41.62
C LYS A 7 6.35 -27.52 -41.65
N ALA A 8 5.82 -26.70 -40.72
CA ALA A 8 4.75 -25.72 -41.00
C ALA A 8 4.97 -24.47 -40.13
N SER A 9 4.57 -23.30 -40.64
CA SER A 9 4.74 -21.97 -40.04
C SER A 9 3.45 -21.15 -40.22
N ILE A 10 3.31 -20.03 -39.50
CA ILE A 10 2.14 -19.11 -39.51
C ILE A 10 0.97 -19.67 -38.67
N GLY A 11 0.21 -18.90 -37.89
CA GLY A 11 0.25 -17.46 -37.59
C GLY A 11 -0.83 -17.08 -36.56
N ALA A 12 -0.90 -15.81 -36.17
CA ALA A 12 -1.87 -15.32 -35.19
C ALA A 12 -3.29 -15.14 -35.76
N SER A 13 -4.28 -15.02 -34.85
CA SER A 13 -5.69 -14.65 -35.04
C SER A 13 -6.68 -15.77 -35.41
N ALA A 14 -7.53 -16.17 -34.44
CA ALA A 14 -8.99 -16.24 -34.56
C ALA A 14 -9.62 -17.00 -33.36
N LEU A 15 -10.34 -16.29 -32.48
CA LEU A 15 -11.35 -16.89 -31.59
C LEU A 15 -12.36 -15.82 -31.14
N LEU A 16 -13.13 -15.33 -32.11
CA LEU A 16 -14.38 -14.60 -31.91
C LEU A 16 -15.40 -15.14 -32.93
N ALA A 17 -16.69 -15.09 -32.56
CA ALA A 17 -17.87 -15.53 -33.32
C ALA A 17 -18.12 -17.05 -33.43
N ALA A 18 -18.95 -17.58 -32.51
CA ALA A 18 -19.91 -18.66 -32.78
C ALA A 18 -20.95 -18.78 -31.65
N ALA A 19 -22.03 -17.98 -31.66
CA ALA A 19 -23.31 -18.25 -30.95
C ALA A 19 -24.38 -17.16 -31.20
N GLN A 20 -24.95 -17.09 -32.41
CA GLN A 20 -26.26 -16.46 -32.63
C GLN A 20 -27.03 -17.19 -33.74
N GLY A 21 -28.34 -17.40 -33.51
CA GLY A 21 -29.32 -17.68 -34.56
C GLY A 21 -29.77 -19.13 -34.72
N LEU A 22 -30.91 -19.48 -34.08
CA LEU A 22 -32.00 -20.25 -34.69
C LEU A 22 -33.31 -20.02 -33.89
N HIS A 23 -34.45 -20.12 -34.56
CA HIS A 23 -35.70 -19.45 -34.21
C HIS A 23 -36.83 -20.37 -33.70
N ALA A 24 -37.58 -19.85 -32.72
CA ALA A 24 -39.06 -19.79 -32.59
C ALA A 24 -39.97 -21.05 -32.51
N GLN A 25 -41.14 -20.81 -31.88
CA GLN A 25 -42.34 -21.65 -31.67
C GLN A 25 -42.17 -22.86 -30.71
N GLU A 26 -43.12 -23.22 -29.83
CA GLU A 26 -44.53 -22.80 -29.69
C GLU A 26 -45.03 -22.93 -28.22
N GLN A 27 -46.13 -22.25 -27.84
CA GLN A 27 -46.83 -22.44 -26.55
C GLN A 27 -47.94 -23.51 -26.67
N PRO A 28 -48.32 -24.18 -25.58
CA PRO A 28 -49.72 -23.96 -25.12
C PRO A 28 -49.97 -23.97 -23.60
N ALA A 29 -50.99 -23.19 -23.23
CA ALA A 29 -51.99 -23.27 -22.15
C ALA A 29 -51.77 -24.04 -20.82
N VAL A 30 -52.27 -23.42 -19.73
CA VAL A 30 -52.47 -23.94 -18.36
C VAL A 30 -53.98 -24.12 -18.12
N PRO A 31 -54.45 -25.20 -17.45
CA PRO A 31 -55.14 -25.00 -16.16
C PRO A 31 -55.00 -26.15 -15.13
N GLY A 32 -55.07 -25.84 -13.82
CA GLY A 32 -55.31 -26.85 -12.77
C GLY A 32 -54.74 -26.50 -11.39
N GLN A 33 -55.55 -25.89 -10.52
CA GLN A 33 -55.19 -25.64 -9.11
C GLN A 33 -55.38 -26.89 -8.23
N GLN A 34 -54.54 -27.05 -7.20
CA GLN A 34 -55.00 -27.43 -5.86
C GLN A 34 -54.04 -26.86 -4.80
N ALA A 35 -54.58 -26.49 -3.64
CA ALA A 35 -53.90 -25.70 -2.62
C ALA A 35 -54.05 -26.30 -1.21
N ALA A 36 -52.98 -26.24 -0.42
CA ALA A 36 -52.94 -26.44 1.05
C ALA A 36 -51.64 -25.78 1.60
N PRO A 37 -51.49 -25.50 2.90
CA PRO A 37 -51.63 -24.13 3.36
C PRO A 37 -50.33 -23.49 3.92
N ALA A 38 -50.41 -22.19 4.18
CA ALA A 38 -49.29 -21.36 4.61
C ALA A 38 -48.79 -21.65 6.03
N VAL A 39 -47.48 -21.47 6.24
CA VAL A 39 -46.87 -21.18 7.54
C VAL A 39 -46.23 -19.80 7.45
N SER A 40 -46.59 -18.91 8.38
CA SER A 40 -46.22 -17.49 8.35
C SER A 40 -44.74 -17.29 8.68
N ALA A 41 -43.99 -16.68 7.77
CA ALA A 41 -42.68 -16.09 8.04
C ALA A 41 -42.79 -14.55 8.07
N SER A 42 -42.22 -13.92 9.09
CA SER A 42 -42.24 -12.48 9.30
C SER A 42 -41.50 -11.73 8.18
N ALA A 43 -42.08 -10.62 7.74
CA ALA A 43 -41.52 -9.83 6.64
C ALA A 43 -40.23 -9.09 7.06
N VAL A 44 -39.09 -9.53 6.53
CA VAL A 44 -37.87 -8.72 6.47
C VAL A 44 -38.05 -7.68 5.35
N PRO A 45 -37.77 -6.38 5.57
CA PRO A 45 -37.92 -5.36 4.54
C PRO A 45 -36.94 -5.62 3.38
N ARG A 46 -37.47 -5.65 2.16
CA ARG A 46 -36.66 -5.76 0.92
C ARG A 46 -35.75 -4.55 0.76
N ALA A 47 -34.45 -4.71 0.99
CA ALA A 47 -33.45 -3.72 0.58
C ALA A 47 -33.40 -3.63 -0.96
N THR A 48 -33.48 -2.40 -1.48
CA THR A 48 -33.43 -2.11 -2.92
C THR A 48 -32.03 -2.37 -3.50
N PRO A 49 -31.88 -3.24 -4.52
CA PRO A 49 -30.59 -3.49 -5.14
C PRO A 49 -30.32 -2.42 -6.22
N ASN A 50 -29.62 -1.33 -5.88
CA ASN A 50 -28.95 -0.45 -6.87
C ASN A 50 -28.03 0.60 -6.21
N ALA A 51 -26.82 0.17 -5.82
CA ALA A 51 -25.67 1.06 -5.68
C ALA A 51 -24.76 0.86 -6.92
N PRO A 52 -24.41 1.91 -7.68
CA PRO A 52 -23.52 1.75 -8.84
C PRO A 52 -22.11 1.44 -8.35
N VAL A 53 -21.67 0.20 -8.55
CA VAL A 53 -20.32 -0.23 -8.16
C VAL A 53 -19.30 0.35 -9.19
N ALA A 54 -18.10 0.74 -8.76
CA ALA A 54 -17.13 1.52 -9.56
C ALA A 54 -16.56 0.79 -10.81
N GLU A 55 -15.98 1.52 -11.78
CA GLU A 55 -15.33 0.94 -12.98
C GLU A 55 -14.17 -0.02 -12.62
N ALA A 56 -13.85 -0.95 -13.54
CA ALA A 56 -12.71 -1.85 -13.39
C ALA A 56 -11.39 -1.07 -13.64
N GLN A 57 -10.63 -0.85 -12.56
CA GLN A 57 -9.32 -0.22 -12.60
C GLN A 57 -8.32 -1.04 -11.79
N LEU A 58 -7.22 -1.45 -12.43
CA LEU A 58 -6.10 -2.10 -11.76
C LEU A 58 -5.43 -1.11 -10.81
N LYS A 59 -5.14 -1.57 -9.58
CA LYS A 59 -4.44 -0.76 -8.58
C LYS A 59 -2.95 -0.69 -8.87
N ASP A 60 -2.36 0.47 -8.60
CA ASP A 60 -0.91 0.58 -8.51
C ASP A 60 -0.40 -0.15 -7.27
N VAL A 61 0.69 -0.89 -7.47
CA VAL A 61 1.33 -1.71 -6.43
C VAL A 61 2.64 -1.04 -6.05
N VAL A 62 2.78 -0.67 -4.77
CA VAL A 62 4.00 -0.05 -4.24
C VAL A 62 4.95 -1.14 -3.77
N VAL A 63 6.22 -1.04 -4.18
CA VAL A 63 7.32 -1.92 -3.77
C VAL A 63 8.40 -1.14 -3.05
N THR A 64 9.17 -1.85 -2.24
CA THR A 64 10.40 -1.40 -1.57
C THR A 64 11.68 -1.90 -2.24
N ALA A 65 11.57 -2.45 -3.46
CA ALA A 65 12.62 -3.16 -4.20
C ALA A 65 13.97 -2.44 -4.37
N GLU A 66 14.02 -1.10 -4.27
CA GLU A 66 15.29 -0.34 -4.29
C GLU A 66 15.55 0.40 -2.97
N ARG A 67 15.15 -0.22 -1.85
CA ARG A 67 15.12 0.36 -0.48
C ARG A 67 14.37 1.70 -0.39
N ARG A 68 13.48 1.96 -1.36
CA ARG A 68 12.64 3.16 -1.54
C ARG A 68 11.24 2.72 -1.99
N ARG A 69 10.19 3.38 -1.50
CA ARG A 69 8.79 3.12 -1.92
C ARG A 69 8.54 3.71 -3.32
N GLN A 70 8.19 2.86 -4.29
CA GLN A 70 7.86 3.26 -5.67
C GLN A 70 6.89 2.27 -6.34
N SER A 71 6.21 2.66 -7.43
CA SER A 71 5.30 1.74 -8.15
C SER A 71 6.09 0.61 -8.83
N ALA A 72 5.62 -0.63 -8.72
CA ALA A 72 6.22 -1.81 -9.36
C ALA A 72 6.31 -1.70 -10.88
N GLN A 73 5.43 -0.90 -11.51
CA GLN A 73 5.46 -0.60 -12.95
C GLN A 73 6.57 0.40 -13.35
N ARG A 74 7.23 1.04 -12.38
CA ARG A 74 8.30 2.02 -12.59
C ARG A 74 9.70 1.50 -12.21
N VAL A 75 9.83 0.23 -11.84
CA VAL A 75 11.12 -0.40 -11.47
C VAL A 75 11.60 -1.33 -12.58
N GLY A 76 12.80 -1.10 -13.10
CA GLY A 76 13.48 -1.93 -14.10
C GLY A 76 14.06 -3.22 -13.52
N ALA A 77 13.18 -4.13 -13.06
CA ALA A 77 13.50 -5.48 -12.60
C ALA A 77 12.23 -6.37 -12.59
N SER A 78 12.38 -7.68 -12.79
CA SER A 78 11.31 -8.65 -12.51
C SER A 78 11.02 -8.71 -11.00
N VAL A 79 9.83 -8.24 -10.62
CA VAL A 79 9.36 -8.19 -9.23
C VAL A 79 7.91 -8.64 -9.18
N SER A 80 7.63 -9.68 -8.41
CA SER A 80 6.28 -10.11 -8.07
C SER A 80 5.93 -9.64 -6.67
N VAL A 81 4.68 -9.24 -6.46
CA VAL A 81 4.18 -8.73 -5.19
C VAL A 81 2.88 -9.44 -4.88
N ILE A 82 2.81 -10.04 -3.70
CA ILE A 82 1.66 -10.80 -3.23
C ILE A 82 1.20 -10.14 -1.94
N SER A 83 0.03 -9.49 -1.94
CA SER A 83 -0.51 -8.86 -0.73
C SER A 83 -0.94 -9.88 0.32
N GLY A 84 -1.07 -9.47 1.58
CA GLY A 84 -1.55 -10.34 2.67
C GLY A 84 -2.89 -11.01 2.40
N ASN A 85 -3.79 -10.30 1.70
CA ASN A 85 -5.05 -10.88 1.24
C ASN A 85 -4.86 -11.90 0.12
N GLU A 86 -3.95 -11.64 -0.83
CA GLU A 86 -3.63 -12.60 -1.90
C GLU A 86 -2.98 -13.89 -1.34
N LEU A 87 -2.09 -13.79 -0.34
CA LEU A 87 -1.53 -14.96 0.36
C LEU A 87 -2.66 -15.85 0.92
N LYS A 88 -3.61 -15.24 1.65
CA LYS A 88 -4.76 -15.96 2.23
C LYS A 88 -5.70 -16.55 1.18
N THR A 89 -5.90 -15.91 0.03
CA THR A 89 -6.74 -16.49 -1.04
C THR A 89 -6.03 -17.56 -1.87
N LEU A 90 -4.71 -17.44 -2.02
CA LEU A 90 -3.86 -18.45 -2.68
C LEU A 90 -3.57 -19.66 -1.76
N ASN A 91 -3.87 -19.57 -0.46
CA ASN A 91 -3.55 -20.54 0.60
C ASN A 91 -2.03 -20.74 0.77
N VAL A 92 -1.31 -19.62 0.82
CA VAL A 92 0.12 -19.58 1.14
C VAL A 92 0.26 -19.47 2.66
N ASP A 93 0.37 -20.62 3.34
CA ASP A 93 0.43 -20.69 4.80
C ASP A 93 1.87 -20.88 5.30
N THR A 94 2.71 -21.53 4.50
CA THR A 94 4.12 -21.78 4.77
C THR A 94 5.04 -21.08 3.76
N VAL A 95 6.32 -20.98 4.11
CA VAL A 95 7.36 -20.46 3.20
C VAL A 95 7.45 -21.31 1.93
N ASN A 96 7.19 -22.62 2.04
CA ASN A 96 7.25 -23.55 0.92
C ASN A 96 6.15 -23.29 -0.12
N ASP A 97 4.98 -22.79 0.30
CA ASP A 97 3.83 -22.54 -0.58
C ASP A 97 4.05 -21.37 -1.55
N LEU A 98 5.05 -20.50 -1.31
CA LEU A 98 5.41 -19.40 -2.21
C LEU A 98 5.77 -19.88 -3.63
N GLN A 99 6.22 -21.12 -3.78
CA GLN A 99 6.49 -21.74 -5.09
C GLN A 99 5.23 -21.88 -5.97
N HIS A 100 4.03 -21.90 -5.36
CA HIS A 100 2.75 -22.01 -6.05
C HIS A 100 2.07 -20.64 -6.28
N ALA A 101 2.66 -19.55 -5.79
CA ALA A 101 2.10 -18.21 -5.90
C ALA A 101 2.72 -17.36 -7.03
N THR A 102 3.87 -17.76 -7.59
CA THR A 102 4.58 -16.95 -8.59
C THR A 102 5.55 -17.74 -9.47
N SER A 103 5.93 -17.20 -10.63
CA SER A 103 6.81 -17.87 -11.60
C SER A 103 8.26 -18.00 -11.14
N ASN A 104 8.94 -19.08 -11.57
CA ASN A 104 10.38 -19.31 -11.36
C ASN A 104 10.86 -19.15 -9.90
N VAL A 105 10.01 -19.53 -8.94
CA VAL A 105 10.37 -19.72 -7.53
C VAL A 105 10.15 -21.18 -7.20
N GLU A 106 11.16 -21.84 -6.66
CA GLU A 106 11.05 -23.17 -6.09
C GLU A 106 11.51 -23.10 -4.62
N VAL A 107 10.75 -23.72 -3.71
CA VAL A 107 11.12 -23.83 -2.29
C VAL A 107 10.94 -25.29 -1.90
N GLU A 108 12.05 -25.99 -1.70
CA GLU A 108 12.09 -27.44 -1.48
C GLU A 108 12.42 -27.73 0.00
N PRO A 109 11.71 -28.65 0.68
CA PRO A 109 12.10 -29.08 2.02
C PRO A 109 13.32 -30.01 1.93
N ALA A 110 14.34 -29.77 2.75
CA ALA A 110 15.50 -30.66 2.86
C ALA A 110 15.08 -31.99 3.51
N PHE A 111 14.94 -33.06 2.72
CA PHE A 111 14.51 -34.39 3.18
C PHE A 111 13.22 -34.39 4.05
N GLY A 112 12.24 -33.54 3.74
CA GLY A 112 10.99 -33.42 4.52
C GLY A 112 11.13 -32.69 5.87
N GLY A 113 12.35 -32.28 6.25
CA GLY A 113 12.64 -31.52 7.47
C GLY A 113 12.31 -30.02 7.37
N GLY A 114 12.51 -29.29 8.46
CA GLY A 114 12.07 -27.90 8.61
C GLY A 114 12.86 -26.83 7.84
N GLN A 115 13.95 -27.19 7.16
CA GLN A 115 14.86 -26.26 6.49
C GLN A 115 14.43 -25.96 5.02
N PRO A 116 13.98 -24.74 4.70
CA PRO A 116 13.54 -24.40 3.34
C PRO A 116 14.73 -24.10 2.41
N GLN A 117 14.82 -24.82 1.29
CA GLN A 117 15.82 -24.61 0.24
C GLN A 117 15.23 -23.76 -0.89
N PHE A 118 15.59 -22.48 -0.93
CA PHE A 118 15.12 -21.54 -1.94
C PHE A 118 15.92 -21.63 -3.24
N ARG A 119 15.20 -21.59 -4.37
CA ARG A 119 15.75 -21.45 -5.71
C ARG A 119 14.91 -20.42 -6.48
N ILE A 120 15.56 -19.45 -7.12
CA ILE A 120 14.90 -18.46 -7.99
C ILE A 120 15.57 -18.50 -9.35
N ARG A 121 14.77 -18.61 -10.42
CA ARG A 121 15.24 -18.75 -11.81
C ARG A 121 16.28 -19.86 -12.00
N GLY A 122 16.17 -20.96 -11.23
CA GLY A 122 17.11 -22.08 -11.27
C GLY A 122 18.42 -21.86 -10.49
N VAL A 123 18.59 -20.70 -9.86
CA VAL A 123 19.73 -20.37 -8.97
C VAL A 123 19.34 -20.69 -7.53
N GLY A 124 19.90 -21.76 -6.98
CA GLY A 124 19.50 -22.35 -5.71
C GLY A 124 20.69 -23.04 -5.02
N PHE A 125 20.47 -23.50 -3.80
CA PHE A 125 21.45 -24.19 -2.98
C PHE A 125 20.84 -25.44 -2.34
N ASN A 126 21.57 -26.56 -2.36
CA ASN A 126 21.12 -27.84 -1.83
C ASN A 126 22.08 -28.26 -0.70
N ASP A 127 21.72 -27.98 0.54
CA ASP A 127 22.47 -28.35 1.75
C ASP A 127 21.51 -28.61 2.91
N TYR A 128 21.85 -29.55 3.78
CA TYR A 128 21.03 -29.97 4.93
C TYR A 128 21.60 -29.52 6.29
N THR A 129 22.85 -29.07 6.34
CA THR A 129 23.41 -28.43 7.55
C THR A 129 23.00 -26.97 7.65
N SER A 130 23.08 -26.38 8.85
CA SER A 130 22.75 -24.96 9.06
C SER A 130 23.90 -24.01 8.72
N ASN A 131 25.12 -24.51 8.51
CA ASN A 131 26.31 -23.65 8.47
C ASN A 131 26.45 -22.78 7.20
N ASN A 132 25.82 -23.15 6.08
CA ASN A 132 25.99 -22.45 4.80
C ASN A 132 24.77 -21.60 4.42
N ALA A 133 25.02 -20.40 3.88
CA ALA A 133 23.97 -19.47 3.47
C ALA A 133 23.33 -19.84 2.11
N SER A 134 22.13 -19.32 1.88
CA SER A 134 21.35 -19.49 0.64
C SER A 134 21.94 -18.72 -0.56
N THR A 135 21.45 -18.99 -1.78
CA THR A 135 21.62 -18.12 -2.96
C THR A 135 20.53 -17.04 -3.07
N VAL A 136 19.49 -17.14 -2.24
CA VAL A 136 18.34 -16.22 -2.16
C VAL A 136 18.32 -15.63 -0.75
N GLY A 137 18.51 -14.32 -0.66
CA GLY A 137 18.47 -13.62 0.63
C GLY A 137 17.03 -13.42 1.09
N ILE A 138 16.81 -13.44 2.40
CA ILE A 138 15.49 -13.28 2.99
C ILE A 138 15.52 -12.10 3.95
N ASN A 139 14.50 -11.25 3.87
CA ASN A 139 14.36 -10.10 4.75
C ASN A 139 12.96 -10.04 5.37
N VAL A 140 12.85 -9.61 6.62
CA VAL A 140 11.58 -9.22 7.26
C VAL A 140 11.71 -7.75 7.69
N ASP A 141 10.83 -6.88 7.19
CA ASP A 141 10.80 -5.44 7.52
C ASP A 141 12.17 -4.71 7.41
N ASP A 142 12.85 -4.89 6.27
CA ASP A 142 14.24 -4.46 5.97
C ASP A 142 15.37 -5.26 6.68
N VAL A 143 15.11 -6.01 7.75
CA VAL A 143 16.09 -6.84 8.47
C VAL A 143 16.44 -8.08 7.67
N ALA A 144 17.73 -8.28 7.37
CA ALA A 144 18.23 -9.48 6.70
C ALA A 144 18.40 -10.65 7.68
N TYR A 145 18.18 -11.87 7.21
CA TYR A 145 18.40 -13.12 7.95
C TYR A 145 19.51 -13.93 7.27
N ALA A 146 20.54 -14.32 8.02
CA ALA A 146 21.70 -15.04 7.50
C ALA A 146 21.37 -16.47 7.02
N LEU A 147 20.49 -17.19 7.72
CA LEU A 147 20.17 -18.60 7.47
C LEU A 147 18.66 -18.82 7.20
N PRO A 148 18.27 -19.59 6.17
CA PRO A 148 16.86 -19.81 5.81
C PRO A 148 15.99 -20.39 6.94
N ILE A 149 16.59 -21.23 7.79
CA ILE A 149 15.90 -21.89 8.92
C ILE A 149 15.32 -20.90 9.93
N GLN A 150 15.92 -19.72 10.10
CA GLN A 150 15.45 -18.67 11.01
C GLN A 150 14.11 -18.04 10.58
N THR A 151 13.61 -18.34 9.38
CA THR A 151 12.37 -17.75 8.83
C THR A 151 11.09 -18.51 9.22
N GLN A 152 11.22 -19.65 9.90
CA GLN A 152 10.10 -20.39 10.48
C GLN A 152 9.26 -19.48 11.41
N GLY A 153 7.94 -19.60 11.34
CA GLY A 153 7.01 -18.85 12.18
C GLY A 153 6.83 -17.35 11.84
N GLN A 154 7.52 -16.80 10.84
CA GLN A 154 7.40 -15.36 10.51
C GLN A 154 6.15 -14.99 9.68
N LEU A 155 5.47 -15.96 9.06
CA LEU A 155 4.43 -15.77 8.05
C LEU A 155 3.02 -15.52 8.60
N PHE A 156 2.88 -14.56 9.50
CA PHE A 156 1.58 -14.06 9.95
C PHE A 156 1.57 -12.55 9.98
N ASP A 157 0.38 -11.95 9.93
CA ASP A 157 0.19 -10.50 9.93
C ASP A 157 1.01 -9.76 8.84
N ILE A 158 1.07 -10.38 7.66
CA ILE A 158 1.84 -9.89 6.50
C ILE A 158 1.01 -8.86 5.72
N ALA A 159 1.58 -7.69 5.44
CA ALA A 159 1.01 -6.71 4.53
C ALA A 159 1.21 -7.13 3.07
N ARG A 160 2.43 -7.59 2.73
CA ARG A 160 2.78 -8.18 1.43
C ARG A 160 4.12 -8.93 1.46
N VAL A 161 4.32 -9.81 0.48
CA VAL A 161 5.62 -10.39 0.10
C VAL A 161 6.07 -9.77 -1.22
N GLU A 162 7.34 -9.36 -1.30
CA GLU A 162 8.00 -8.92 -2.53
C GLU A 162 9.06 -9.95 -2.93
N VAL A 163 8.92 -10.58 -4.09
CA VAL A 163 9.92 -11.48 -4.68
C VAL A 163 10.64 -10.73 -5.79
N LEU A 164 11.93 -10.43 -5.58
CA LEU A 164 12.80 -9.83 -6.58
C LEU A 164 13.66 -10.92 -7.22
N ARG A 165 13.60 -11.05 -8.55
CA ARG A 165 14.33 -12.10 -9.27
C ARG A 165 15.65 -11.60 -9.87
N GLY A 166 16.63 -12.50 -9.93
CA GLY A 166 17.99 -12.19 -10.35
C GLY A 166 18.79 -11.40 -9.31
N PRO A 167 20.11 -11.22 -9.52
CA PRO A 167 21.03 -10.66 -8.53
C PRO A 167 20.58 -9.35 -7.88
N GLN A 168 20.45 -9.36 -6.55
CA GLN A 168 20.08 -8.17 -5.74
C GLN A 168 21.24 -7.63 -4.88
N GLY A 169 22.45 -8.11 -5.12
CA GLY A 169 23.60 -7.88 -4.24
C GLY A 169 23.98 -6.42 -4.02
N THR A 170 23.59 -5.50 -4.91
CA THR A 170 23.85 -4.05 -4.73
C THR A 170 23.22 -3.46 -3.47
N LEU A 171 21.97 -3.85 -3.13
CA LEU A 171 21.17 -3.24 -2.06
C LEU A 171 20.80 -4.22 -0.93
N TYR A 172 21.01 -5.51 -1.16
CA TYR A 172 20.71 -6.58 -0.19
C TYR A 172 21.95 -7.39 0.20
N GLY A 173 23.09 -7.19 -0.47
CA GLY A 173 24.37 -7.79 -0.10
C GLY A 173 24.57 -9.22 -0.59
N ARG A 174 25.57 -9.89 0.01
CA ARG A 174 25.94 -11.29 -0.22
C ARG A 174 24.71 -12.21 -0.21
N ASN A 175 24.86 -13.38 -0.83
CA ASN A 175 23.88 -14.48 -0.74
C ASN A 175 22.53 -14.16 -1.41
N THR A 176 22.54 -13.23 -2.38
CA THR A 176 21.39 -12.83 -3.20
C THR A 176 21.63 -13.03 -4.71
N THR A 177 22.41 -14.06 -5.08
CA THR A 177 22.75 -14.40 -6.48
C THR A 177 21.52 -14.78 -7.31
N GLY A 178 20.54 -15.48 -6.73
CA GLY A 178 19.28 -15.83 -7.39
C GLY A 178 18.19 -14.77 -7.27
N GLY A 179 18.21 -14.00 -6.18
CA GLY A 179 17.19 -12.99 -5.87
C GLY A 179 17.10 -12.67 -4.38
N THR A 180 15.99 -12.05 -3.99
CA THR A 180 15.61 -11.91 -2.58
C THR A 180 14.10 -11.98 -2.39
N VAL A 181 13.67 -12.50 -1.24
CA VAL A 181 12.27 -12.50 -0.79
C VAL A 181 12.17 -11.58 0.42
N ASN A 182 11.33 -10.54 0.32
CA ASN A 182 11.08 -9.61 1.41
C ASN A 182 9.66 -9.83 1.94
N PHE A 183 9.56 -10.14 3.23
CA PHE A 183 8.32 -10.13 3.99
C PHE A 183 8.14 -8.75 4.61
N ILE A 184 6.99 -8.11 4.37
CA ILE A 184 6.66 -6.82 4.96
C ILE A 184 5.39 -6.97 5.78
N THR A 185 5.48 -6.68 7.07
CA THR A 185 4.39 -6.87 8.03
C THR A 185 3.39 -5.71 7.98
N ASN A 186 2.18 -5.92 8.50
CA ASN A 186 1.26 -4.84 8.78
C ASN A 186 1.83 -3.96 9.90
N GLN A 187 1.75 -2.64 9.70
CA GLN A 187 2.35 -1.65 10.59
C GLN A 187 1.31 -1.08 11.57
N PRO A 188 1.72 -0.47 12.70
CA PRO A 188 0.79 0.11 13.66
C PRO A 188 -0.15 1.18 13.04
N THR A 189 -1.45 1.00 13.25
CA THR A 189 -2.52 1.80 12.65
C THR A 189 -2.76 3.10 13.41
N ARG A 190 -3.32 4.11 12.74
CA ARG A 190 -3.67 5.41 13.37
C ARG A 190 -4.98 5.35 14.15
N ASP A 191 -5.91 4.56 13.64
CA ASP A 191 -7.22 4.29 14.21
C ASP A 191 -7.21 2.88 14.80
N PHE A 192 -8.12 2.57 15.72
CA PHE A 192 -8.15 1.24 16.32
C PHE A 192 -8.68 0.21 15.32
N GLU A 193 -7.91 -0.86 15.11
CA GLU A 193 -8.26 -1.98 14.27
C GLU A 193 -7.97 -3.28 15.02
N ALA A 194 -8.94 -4.18 15.07
CA ALA A 194 -8.75 -5.54 15.57
C ALA A 194 -9.33 -6.54 14.56
N GLY A 195 -8.74 -7.73 14.50
CA GLY A 195 -9.24 -8.79 13.64
C GLY A 195 -8.85 -10.17 14.15
N VAL A 196 -9.67 -11.16 13.82
CA VAL A 196 -9.38 -12.57 14.06
C VAL A 196 -9.86 -13.40 12.87
N SER A 197 -9.06 -14.37 12.47
CA SER A 197 -9.38 -15.34 11.45
C SER A 197 -9.17 -16.73 12.03
N ALA A 198 -10.21 -17.56 12.01
CA ALA A 198 -10.16 -18.96 12.41
C ALA A 198 -10.51 -19.84 11.20
N GLU A 199 -9.73 -20.87 10.95
CA GLU A 199 -9.88 -21.81 9.85
C GLU A 199 -9.97 -23.23 10.41
N TYR A 200 -11.06 -23.94 10.11
CA TYR A 200 -11.23 -25.34 10.47
C TYR A 200 -11.41 -26.24 9.23
N GLY A 201 -10.76 -27.39 9.18
CA GLY A 201 -10.81 -28.26 8.00
C GLY A 201 -10.61 -29.76 8.25
N THR A 202 -10.55 -30.51 7.15
CA THR A 202 -10.14 -31.93 7.12
C THR A 202 -8.83 -32.15 7.87
N HIS A 203 -8.68 -33.36 8.41
CA HIS A 203 -7.59 -33.71 9.32
C HIS A 203 -7.54 -32.83 10.58
N ASN A 204 -8.68 -32.31 11.06
CA ASN A 204 -8.74 -31.44 12.24
C ASN A 204 -7.84 -30.19 12.18
N LEU A 205 -7.51 -29.70 10.97
CA LEU A 205 -6.88 -28.38 10.81
C LEU A 205 -7.64 -27.34 11.63
N LEU A 206 -6.93 -26.61 12.48
CA LEU A 206 -7.36 -25.41 13.19
C LEU A 206 -6.23 -24.36 13.16
N THR A 207 -6.32 -23.41 12.23
CA THR A 207 -5.43 -22.22 12.22
C THR A 207 -6.19 -21.03 12.78
N THR A 208 -5.59 -20.31 13.73
CA THR A 208 -6.12 -19.04 14.25
C THR A 208 -5.06 -17.95 14.13
N GLU A 209 -5.39 -16.85 13.45
CA GLU A 209 -4.55 -15.65 13.34
C GLU A 209 -5.35 -14.45 13.88
N GLY A 210 -4.73 -13.61 14.71
CA GLY A 210 -5.40 -12.43 15.26
C GLY A 210 -4.48 -11.23 15.41
N TYR A 211 -5.06 -10.03 15.41
CA TYR A 211 -4.34 -8.78 15.64
C TYR A 211 -5.20 -7.75 16.37
N VAL A 212 -4.51 -6.81 17.03
CA VAL A 212 -5.05 -5.55 17.55
C VAL A 212 -4.02 -4.45 17.29
N SER A 213 -4.48 -3.28 16.87
CA SER A 213 -3.64 -2.14 16.52
C SER A 213 -4.36 -0.82 16.75
N GLY A 214 -3.61 0.27 16.92
CA GLY A 214 -4.18 1.60 17.06
C GLY A 214 -3.29 2.55 17.85
N PRO A 215 -3.81 3.74 18.22
CA PRO A 215 -3.06 4.74 18.96
C PRO A 215 -2.98 4.38 20.46
N LEU A 216 -1.76 4.35 21.00
CA LEU A 216 -1.49 4.35 22.44
C LEU A 216 -1.41 5.78 23.01
N SER A 217 -1.09 6.75 22.15
CA SER A 217 -1.19 8.20 22.39
C SER A 217 -1.14 8.97 21.05
N ASP A 218 -1.27 10.30 21.08
CA ASP A 218 -1.16 11.17 19.90
C ASP A 218 0.13 11.00 19.07
N ARG A 219 1.18 10.39 19.64
CA ARG A 219 2.48 10.18 18.99
C ARG A 219 2.98 8.74 19.01
N VAL A 220 2.26 7.82 19.65
CA VAL A 220 2.66 6.42 19.80
C VAL A 220 1.53 5.52 19.31
N ARG A 221 1.83 4.66 18.34
CA ARG A 221 0.92 3.62 17.83
C ARG A 221 1.45 2.26 18.22
N GLY A 222 0.54 1.32 18.50
CA GLY A 222 0.86 -0.06 18.82
C GLY A 222 0.25 -1.04 17.81
N ARG A 223 0.88 -2.20 17.67
CA ARG A 223 0.29 -3.38 17.05
C ARG A 223 0.73 -4.61 17.82
N PHE A 224 -0.19 -5.53 18.06
CA PHE A 224 0.09 -6.88 18.54
C PHE A 224 -0.64 -7.85 17.63
N ALA A 225 0.04 -8.88 17.16
CA ALA A 225 -0.52 -9.94 16.36
C ALA A 225 0.00 -11.31 16.81
N PHE A 226 -0.78 -12.35 16.55
CA PHE A 226 -0.44 -13.72 16.86
C PHE A 226 -0.98 -14.68 15.79
N THR A 227 -0.38 -15.87 15.74
CA THR A 227 -0.89 -17.02 15.00
C THR A 227 -0.71 -18.29 15.82
N THR A 228 -1.61 -19.24 15.65
CA THR A 228 -1.53 -20.62 16.15
C THR A 228 -1.96 -21.57 15.05
N GLN A 229 -1.19 -22.64 14.80
CA GLN A 229 -1.55 -23.70 13.86
C GLN A 229 -1.55 -25.03 14.60
N ASP A 230 -2.74 -25.63 14.70
CA ASP A 230 -2.98 -27.00 15.11
C ASP A 230 -3.49 -27.75 13.86
N PHE A 231 -2.88 -28.89 13.50
CA PHE A 231 -3.30 -29.69 12.36
C PHE A 231 -3.16 -31.15 12.74
N GLY A 232 -4.10 -32.00 12.37
CA GLY A 232 -4.02 -33.43 12.58
C GLY A 232 -3.31 -34.15 11.44
N ALA A 233 -2.61 -35.22 11.78
CA ALA A 233 -1.82 -36.01 10.85
C ALA A 233 -2.57 -36.50 9.60
N TRP A 234 -1.81 -36.59 8.50
CA TRP A 234 -2.28 -37.06 7.20
C TRP A 234 -1.47 -38.26 6.66
N GLN A 235 -0.28 -38.51 7.22
CA GLN A 235 0.53 -39.71 6.95
C GLN A 235 0.37 -40.75 8.06
N ASN A 236 0.73 -42.00 7.77
CA ASN A 236 0.66 -43.10 8.73
C ASN A 236 1.85 -44.06 8.58
N ASP A 237 2.39 -44.49 9.72
CA ASP A 237 3.44 -45.51 9.77
C ASP A 237 2.98 -46.84 9.16
N ARG A 238 3.84 -47.46 8.33
CA ARG A 238 3.48 -48.69 7.59
C ARG A 238 3.28 -49.92 8.49
N ALA A 239 3.94 -49.96 9.65
CA ALA A 239 4.02 -51.15 10.50
C ALA A 239 3.13 -51.07 11.76
N THR A 240 3.01 -49.88 12.32
CA THR A 240 2.30 -49.56 13.57
C THR A 240 0.99 -48.79 13.35
N ASN A 241 0.81 -48.20 12.16
CA ASN A 241 -0.30 -47.32 11.82
C ASN A 241 -0.45 -46.12 12.80
N GLN A 242 0.65 -45.68 13.42
CA GLN A 242 0.71 -44.39 14.11
C GLN A 242 0.62 -43.26 13.09
N THR A 243 -0.02 -42.15 13.46
CA THR A 243 -0.25 -41.02 12.57
C THR A 243 0.94 -40.03 12.61
N LEU A 244 1.27 -39.41 11.48
CA LEU A 244 2.35 -38.43 11.33
C LEU A 244 1.91 -37.21 10.50
N GLY A 245 2.51 -36.05 10.78
CA GLY A 245 2.23 -34.78 10.11
C GLY A 245 1.25 -33.91 10.86
N ASN A 246 1.16 -34.05 12.19
CA ASN A 246 0.44 -33.07 13.03
C ASN A 246 1.24 -31.76 13.08
N HIS A 247 0.56 -30.61 13.14
CA HIS A 247 1.20 -29.33 13.42
C HIS A 247 0.87 -28.85 14.84
N ASP A 248 1.86 -28.30 15.54
CA ASP A 248 1.72 -27.59 16.83
C ASP A 248 2.68 -26.40 16.81
N SER A 249 2.23 -25.24 16.36
CA SER A 249 3.04 -24.02 16.35
C SER A 249 2.27 -22.80 16.79
N ALA A 250 2.99 -21.87 17.41
CA ALA A 250 2.45 -20.57 17.77
C ALA A 250 3.53 -19.49 17.69
N ALA A 251 3.16 -18.31 17.19
CA ALA A 251 4.04 -17.15 17.12
C ALA A 251 3.28 -15.85 17.42
N ALA A 252 4.00 -14.86 17.95
CA ALA A 252 3.46 -13.54 18.26
C ALA A 252 4.45 -12.43 17.87
N ARG A 253 3.92 -11.26 17.51
CA ARG A 253 4.67 -10.07 17.12
C ARG A 253 4.05 -8.83 17.77
N GLY A 254 4.87 -8.06 18.47
CA GLY A 254 4.54 -6.73 18.99
C GLY A 254 5.33 -5.67 18.23
N GLN A 255 4.69 -4.54 17.91
CA GLN A 255 5.31 -3.38 17.26
C GLN A 255 4.87 -2.08 17.92
N LEU A 256 5.79 -1.12 17.99
CA LEU A 256 5.54 0.21 18.51
C LEU A 256 6.15 1.26 17.58
N ASP A 257 5.29 2.19 17.13
CA ASP A 257 5.61 3.30 16.24
C ASP A 257 5.60 4.60 17.05
N TRP A 258 6.73 5.29 17.18
CA TRP A 258 6.84 6.55 17.94
C TRP A 258 7.28 7.71 17.03
N ASP A 259 6.35 8.63 16.76
CA ASP A 259 6.62 9.92 16.13
C ASP A 259 7.21 10.90 17.16
N VAL A 260 8.48 10.69 17.54
CA VAL A 260 9.20 11.48 18.56
C VAL A 260 9.13 12.98 18.25
N THR A 261 9.39 13.35 16.98
CA THR A 261 9.14 14.67 16.41
C THR A 261 8.49 14.54 15.03
N ARG A 262 8.24 15.66 14.33
CA ARG A 262 7.74 15.61 12.94
C ARG A 262 8.73 14.95 11.98
N ASP A 263 10.03 15.07 12.27
CA ASP A 263 11.11 14.67 11.37
C ASP A 263 11.87 13.44 11.88
N PHE A 264 11.78 13.10 13.16
CA PHE A 264 12.44 11.93 13.77
C PHE A 264 11.42 10.93 14.31
N LYS A 265 11.57 9.66 13.90
CA LYS A 265 10.67 8.55 14.23
C LYS A 265 11.46 7.34 14.70
N LEU A 266 10.89 6.60 15.63
CA LEU A 266 11.36 5.29 16.05
C LEU A 266 10.28 4.24 15.74
N HIS A 267 10.69 3.08 15.24
CA HIS A 267 9.91 1.86 15.16
C HIS A 267 10.64 0.79 15.96
N PHE A 268 9.92 0.10 16.84
CA PHE A 268 10.45 -1.01 17.63
C PHE A 268 9.60 -2.24 17.36
N GLY A 269 10.23 -3.32 16.91
CA GLY A 269 9.61 -4.63 16.73
C GLY A 269 10.15 -5.65 17.73
N ALA A 270 9.29 -6.56 18.16
CA ALA A 270 9.65 -7.74 18.93
C ALA A 270 8.79 -8.91 18.47
N HIS A 271 9.39 -10.07 18.27
CA HIS A 271 8.68 -11.27 17.83
C HIS A 271 9.24 -12.53 18.49
N GLY A 272 8.45 -13.60 18.49
CA GLY A 272 8.92 -14.92 18.87
C GLY A 272 7.83 -15.98 18.75
N GLY A 273 8.26 -17.23 18.76
CA GLY A 273 7.37 -18.38 18.60
C GLY A 273 8.07 -19.71 18.83
N PHE A 274 7.28 -20.77 18.74
CA PHE A 274 7.76 -22.14 18.75
C PHE A 274 7.08 -22.96 17.65
N ASP A 275 7.77 -24.02 17.22
CA ASP A 275 7.23 -25.04 16.34
C ASP A 275 7.58 -26.42 16.91
N LYS A 276 6.54 -27.19 17.23
CA LYS A 276 6.57 -28.56 17.77
C LYS A 276 5.89 -29.57 16.83
N SER A 277 5.67 -29.18 15.58
CA SER A 277 5.02 -30.02 14.57
C SER A 277 5.80 -31.31 14.32
N ASP A 278 5.09 -32.38 13.95
CA ASP A 278 5.70 -33.52 13.29
C ASP A 278 6.42 -33.05 12.00
N ASN A 279 7.41 -33.80 11.54
CA ASN A 279 8.05 -33.57 10.24
C ASN A 279 7.30 -34.29 9.12
N GLU A 280 7.53 -33.89 7.88
CA GLU A 280 6.97 -34.61 6.72
C GLU A 280 7.71 -35.94 6.58
N GLY A 281 6.99 -37.05 6.74
CA GLY A 281 7.55 -38.39 6.60
C GLY A 281 7.87 -38.69 5.14
N LEU A 282 8.97 -39.39 4.90
CA LEU A 282 9.34 -39.85 3.56
C LEU A 282 8.69 -41.21 3.26
N TYR A 283 8.48 -41.51 1.97
CA TYR A 283 7.95 -42.81 1.53
C TYR A 283 8.94 -43.53 0.61
N LEU A 284 8.85 -44.87 0.54
CA LEU A 284 9.72 -45.70 -0.29
C LEU A 284 9.21 -45.76 -1.74
N PHE A 285 9.88 -45.09 -2.68
CA PHE A 285 9.49 -45.17 -4.10
C PHE A 285 10.11 -46.37 -4.84
N THR A 286 10.97 -47.15 -4.19
CA THR A 286 11.45 -48.46 -4.65
C THR A 286 11.48 -49.46 -3.48
N PRO A 287 11.46 -50.79 -3.71
CA PRO A 287 11.61 -51.75 -2.63
C PRO A 287 12.93 -51.56 -1.86
N TYR A 288 12.85 -51.63 -0.54
CA TYR A 288 13.98 -51.62 0.39
C TYR A 288 14.28 -53.05 0.87
N THR A 289 15.53 -53.36 1.23
CA THR A 289 15.93 -54.64 1.83
C THR A 289 16.82 -54.38 3.04
N SER A 290 16.40 -54.86 4.21
CA SER A 290 17.12 -54.65 5.47
C SER A 290 18.48 -55.35 5.47
N ALA A 291 19.56 -54.59 5.70
CA ALA A 291 20.90 -55.13 5.86
C ALA A 291 21.02 -56.06 7.09
N LYS A 292 20.20 -55.81 8.12
CA LYS A 292 20.21 -56.53 9.40
C LYS A 292 19.36 -57.79 9.42
N THR A 293 18.18 -57.77 8.79
CA THR A 293 17.21 -58.88 8.86
C THR A 293 16.99 -59.62 7.53
N GLY A 294 17.39 -59.03 6.39
CA GLY A 294 17.05 -59.53 5.07
C GLY A 294 15.56 -59.35 4.68
N GLU A 295 14.77 -58.67 5.51
CA GLU A 295 13.37 -58.38 5.24
C GLU A 295 13.25 -57.40 4.05
N VAL A 296 12.39 -57.73 3.09
CA VAL A 296 12.11 -56.87 1.93
C VAL A 296 10.82 -56.12 2.16
N ILE A 297 10.91 -54.79 2.16
CA ILE A 297 9.76 -53.89 2.17
C ILE A 297 9.47 -53.50 0.71
N PRO A 298 8.24 -53.71 0.19
CA PRO A 298 7.88 -53.27 -1.15
C PRO A 298 7.84 -51.74 -1.23
N ALA A 299 7.92 -51.18 -2.45
CA ALA A 299 7.66 -49.76 -2.66
C ALA A 299 6.23 -49.39 -2.23
N ASP A 300 6.07 -48.23 -1.61
CA ASP A 300 4.77 -47.71 -1.20
C ASP A 300 3.97 -47.27 -2.43
N ALA A 301 2.77 -47.84 -2.60
CA ALA A 301 1.82 -47.44 -3.64
C ALA A 301 0.92 -46.26 -3.22
N ASP A 302 1.00 -45.83 -1.96
CA ASP A 302 0.21 -44.77 -1.35
C ASP A 302 1.17 -43.79 -0.68
N HIS A 303 1.20 -42.55 -1.19
CA HIS A 303 2.10 -41.49 -0.74
C HIS A 303 1.80 -41.00 0.70
N THR A 304 0.74 -41.49 1.35
CA THR A 304 0.47 -41.26 2.78
C THR A 304 1.19 -42.24 3.70
N LYS A 305 1.93 -43.22 3.15
CA LYS A 305 2.73 -44.18 3.93
C LYS A 305 4.14 -43.65 4.16
N THR A 306 4.68 -43.92 5.34
CA THR A 306 6.01 -43.55 5.81
C THR A 306 6.46 -44.56 6.86
N GLY A 307 7.74 -44.66 7.17
CA GLY A 307 8.24 -45.44 8.31
C GLY A 307 9.12 -44.59 9.22
N TRP A 308 9.22 -44.95 10.51
CA TRP A 308 10.29 -44.49 11.40
C TRP A 308 10.54 -45.47 12.55
N GLY A 309 11.66 -45.31 13.29
CA GLY A 309 11.83 -45.97 14.58
C GLY A 309 13.09 -45.55 15.34
N VAL A 310 12.95 -45.02 16.56
CA VAL A 310 14.10 -44.58 17.37
C VAL A 310 14.76 -45.75 18.10
N SER A 311 16.05 -45.98 17.82
CA SER A 311 16.83 -47.01 18.53
C SER A 311 17.05 -46.65 20.01
N PRO A 312 17.12 -47.62 20.94
CA PRO A 312 17.47 -47.34 22.33
C PRO A 312 18.88 -46.73 22.50
N ALA A 313 19.77 -46.88 21.51
CA ALA A 313 21.07 -46.24 21.51
C ALA A 313 20.96 -44.75 21.12
N PHE A 314 20.18 -44.46 20.08
CA PHE A 314 19.93 -43.09 19.60
C PHE A 314 19.19 -42.26 20.64
N SER A 315 18.14 -42.82 21.25
CA SER A 315 17.43 -42.25 22.39
C SER A 315 18.38 -41.78 23.51
N ARG A 316 19.40 -42.59 23.87
CA ARG A 316 20.40 -42.20 24.88
C ARG A 316 21.41 -41.16 24.38
N ALA A 317 21.69 -41.10 23.07
CA ALA A 317 22.64 -40.17 22.48
C ALA A 317 22.05 -38.75 22.29
N THR A 318 20.76 -38.67 21.94
CA THR A 318 20.05 -37.43 21.59
C THR A 318 19.13 -36.91 22.71
N GLY A 319 18.69 -37.79 23.61
CA GLY A 319 17.66 -37.50 24.61
C GLY A 319 16.23 -37.69 24.10
N LEU A 320 16.04 -38.17 22.86
CA LEU A 320 14.72 -38.55 22.33
C LEU A 320 14.14 -39.74 23.09
N SER A 321 12.81 -39.84 23.14
CA SER A 321 12.14 -41.06 23.60
C SER A 321 12.16 -42.15 22.52
N THR A 322 12.13 -43.43 22.89
CA THR A 322 12.09 -44.54 21.93
C THR A 322 10.77 -44.67 21.16
N ASP A 323 9.73 -43.95 21.60
CA ASP A 323 8.43 -43.78 20.93
C ASP A 323 8.28 -42.38 20.29
N ALA A 324 9.36 -41.59 20.20
CA ALA A 324 9.33 -40.31 19.53
C ALA A 324 9.05 -40.48 18.02
N LYS A 325 8.35 -39.51 17.46
CA LYS A 325 8.05 -39.41 16.02
C LYS A 325 8.98 -38.38 15.36
N PRO A 326 9.28 -38.52 14.05
CA PRO A 326 9.88 -37.44 13.26
C PRO A 326 9.14 -36.13 13.48
N GLY A 327 9.86 -35.09 13.89
CA GLY A 327 9.25 -33.87 14.41
C GLY A 327 10.27 -32.87 14.89
N ARG A 328 9.80 -31.64 15.12
CA ARG A 328 10.61 -30.50 15.54
C ARG A 328 10.24 -30.01 16.94
N ASN A 329 11.11 -29.22 17.53
CA ASN A 329 10.93 -28.57 18.83
C ASN A 329 11.78 -27.30 18.86
N ASN A 330 11.47 -26.43 17.90
CA ASN A 330 12.20 -25.23 17.57
C ASN A 330 11.61 -24.04 18.35
N VAL A 331 12.47 -23.12 18.77
CA VAL A 331 12.08 -21.86 19.41
C VAL A 331 12.85 -20.73 18.74
N ASN A 332 12.14 -19.69 18.31
CA ASN A 332 12.76 -18.51 17.71
C ASN A 332 12.22 -17.21 18.32
N GLY A 333 12.97 -16.13 18.10
CA GLY A 333 12.52 -14.78 18.40
C GLY A 333 13.58 -13.75 18.11
N GLY A 334 13.20 -12.48 18.18
CA GLY A 334 14.08 -11.38 17.89
C GLY A 334 13.47 -10.03 18.23
N VAL A 335 14.34 -9.01 18.21
CA VAL A 335 13.97 -7.61 18.44
C VAL A 335 14.66 -6.74 17.40
N ASP A 336 13.96 -5.71 16.94
CA ASP A 336 14.49 -4.73 16.00
C ASP A 336 14.17 -3.30 16.45
N LEU A 337 15.07 -2.38 16.11
CA LEU A 337 14.93 -0.94 16.31
C LEU A 337 15.30 -0.22 15.02
N THR A 338 14.30 0.43 14.43
CA THR A 338 14.47 1.32 13.28
C THR A 338 14.34 2.77 13.73
N ALA A 339 15.41 3.56 13.58
CA ALA A 339 15.39 5.01 13.76
C ALA A 339 15.42 5.71 12.40
N THR A 340 14.44 6.57 12.10
CA THR A 340 14.33 7.30 10.83
C THR A 340 14.34 8.82 11.06
N TRP A 341 15.26 9.53 10.42
CA TRP A 341 15.42 10.98 10.54
C TRP A 341 15.37 11.68 9.17
N ASN A 342 14.41 12.58 9.02
CA ASN A 342 14.22 13.43 7.86
C ASN A 342 15.04 14.73 8.02
N LEU A 343 16.18 14.82 7.34
CA LEU A 343 17.11 15.95 7.38
C LEU A 343 16.88 16.89 6.19
N GLY A 344 15.62 17.21 5.86
CA GLY A 344 15.26 18.00 4.66
C GLY A 344 15.39 17.17 3.37
N PRO A 345 16.39 17.40 2.50
CA PRO A 345 16.59 16.65 1.25
C PRO A 345 17.13 15.22 1.42
N VAL A 346 17.46 14.78 2.64
CA VAL A 346 18.00 13.44 2.93
C VAL A 346 17.19 12.77 4.03
N GLU A 347 16.94 11.47 3.88
CA GLU A 347 16.45 10.58 4.94
C GLU A 347 17.63 9.74 5.44
N LEU A 348 17.82 9.67 6.75
CA LEU A 348 18.78 8.79 7.40
C LEU A 348 17.99 7.72 8.18
N LYS A 349 18.29 6.45 7.92
CA LYS A 349 17.70 5.30 8.61
C LYS A 349 18.82 4.49 9.29
N SER A 350 18.68 4.21 10.58
CA SER A 350 19.46 3.21 11.31
C SER A 350 18.56 2.04 11.62
N ILE A 351 18.99 0.82 11.31
CA ILE A 351 18.28 -0.42 11.61
C ILE A 351 19.22 -1.28 12.43
N THR A 352 18.80 -1.66 13.62
CA THR A 352 19.52 -2.59 14.51
C THR A 352 18.60 -3.76 14.80
N ALA A 353 19.07 -5.00 14.68
CA ALA A 353 18.28 -6.17 15.06
C ALA A 353 19.14 -7.26 15.72
N TYR A 354 18.48 -8.05 16.57
CA TYR A 354 19.01 -9.29 17.14
C TYR A 354 17.99 -10.41 16.94
N ASN A 355 18.43 -11.53 16.37
CA ASN A 355 17.62 -12.73 16.16
C ASN A 355 18.25 -13.93 16.87
N TYR A 356 17.40 -14.82 17.36
CA TYR A 356 17.74 -16.07 18.03
C TYR A 356 16.92 -17.23 17.47
N LEU A 357 17.56 -18.38 17.29
CA LEU A 357 16.92 -19.65 16.99
C LEU A 357 17.59 -20.76 17.81
N HIS A 358 16.78 -21.64 18.39
CA HIS A 358 17.20 -22.94 18.88
C HIS A 358 16.43 -24.01 18.10
N ARG A 359 17.14 -24.87 17.37
CA ARG A 359 16.58 -25.94 16.53
C ARG A 359 16.77 -27.28 17.21
N ARG A 360 15.71 -28.08 17.28
CA ARG A 360 15.78 -29.51 17.62
C ARG A 360 14.85 -30.28 16.71
N GLU A 361 15.40 -31.02 15.76
CA GLU A 361 14.62 -31.74 14.73
C GLU A 361 15.07 -33.19 14.64
N TYR A 362 14.15 -34.14 14.81
CA TYR A 362 14.32 -35.55 14.47
C TYR A 362 13.65 -35.83 13.12
N SER A 363 14.36 -36.47 12.21
CA SER A 363 13.84 -36.91 10.92
C SER A 363 14.25 -38.35 10.63
N ASP A 364 13.37 -39.10 9.97
CA ASP A 364 13.71 -40.40 9.41
C ASP A 364 14.00 -40.22 7.92
N TRP A 365 15.21 -40.60 7.47
CA TRP A 365 15.65 -40.42 6.08
C TRP A 365 15.72 -41.73 5.27
N ASP A 366 15.20 -42.84 5.80
CA ASP A 366 15.11 -44.13 5.10
C ASP A 366 13.67 -44.65 4.88
N ALA A 367 12.66 -44.04 5.50
CA ALA A 367 11.24 -44.39 5.47
C ALA A 367 10.94 -45.80 6.03
N THR A 368 11.74 -46.27 6.99
CA THR A 368 11.60 -47.59 7.61
C THR A 368 11.62 -47.58 9.12
N ARG A 369 11.48 -48.77 9.70
CA ARG A 369 11.56 -49.00 11.15
C ARG A 369 12.96 -49.42 11.60
N TYR A 370 13.93 -49.39 10.69
CA TYR A 370 15.31 -49.81 10.92
C TYR A 370 16.18 -48.59 11.11
N HIS A 371 17.27 -48.76 11.85
CA HIS A 371 18.19 -47.68 12.18
C HIS A 371 19.27 -47.58 11.09
N ASP A 372 18.81 -47.34 9.85
CA ASP A 372 19.64 -47.17 8.67
C ASP A 372 19.94 -45.67 8.41
N SER A 373 19.05 -44.73 8.82
CA SER A 373 19.25 -43.27 8.73
C SER A 373 18.30 -42.45 9.63
N ASP A 374 18.37 -42.62 10.95
CA ASP A 374 17.69 -41.70 11.90
C ASP A 374 18.53 -40.43 12.12
N GLU A 375 18.03 -39.25 11.77
CA GLU A 375 18.78 -37.99 11.83
C GLU A 375 18.27 -37.05 12.93
N TYR A 376 19.16 -36.48 13.74
CA TYR A 376 18.81 -35.50 14.78
C TYR A 376 19.74 -34.30 14.81
N PHE A 377 19.15 -33.11 14.72
CA PHE A 377 19.83 -31.81 14.79
C PHE A 377 19.56 -31.14 16.14
N ASP A 378 20.59 -30.55 16.74
CA ASP A 378 20.54 -29.71 17.95
C ASP A 378 21.44 -28.48 17.72
N ASP A 379 20.81 -27.38 17.30
CA ASP A 379 21.50 -26.14 16.91
C ASP A 379 21.08 -24.96 17.78
N THR A 380 21.98 -23.98 17.92
CA THR A 380 21.65 -22.63 18.39
C THR A 380 22.30 -21.58 17.49
N VAL A 381 21.49 -20.64 17.00
CA VAL A 381 21.89 -19.51 16.16
C VAL A 381 21.64 -18.20 16.91
N ASN A 382 22.64 -17.32 16.89
CA ASN A 382 22.52 -15.92 17.32
C ASN A 382 22.97 -15.02 16.18
N GLU A 383 22.23 -13.96 15.91
CA GLU A 383 22.55 -13.02 14.82
C GLU A 383 22.33 -11.59 15.31
N VAL A 384 23.31 -10.71 15.09
CA VAL A 384 23.19 -9.26 15.29
C VAL A 384 23.42 -8.57 13.96
N THR A 385 22.52 -7.68 13.54
CA THR A 385 22.68 -6.87 12.33
C THR A 385 22.57 -5.37 12.62
N GLN A 386 23.32 -4.57 11.87
CA GLN A 386 23.28 -3.11 11.90
C GLN A 386 23.38 -2.56 10.47
N GLU A 387 22.36 -1.82 10.03
CA GLU A 387 22.41 -1.01 8.80
C GLU A 387 22.34 0.48 9.14
N LEU A 388 23.21 1.29 8.53
CA LEU A 388 23.07 2.74 8.48
C LEU A 388 22.91 3.16 7.01
N ARG A 389 21.76 3.73 6.66
CA ARG A 389 21.33 4.01 5.28
C ARG A 389 20.93 5.47 5.12
N ALA A 390 21.49 6.17 4.15
CA ALA A 390 21.09 7.51 3.75
C ALA A 390 20.46 7.48 2.34
N ALA A 391 19.36 8.22 2.12
CA ALA A 391 18.68 8.28 0.83
C ALA A 391 18.16 9.70 0.51
N SER A 392 18.16 10.09 -0.77
CA SER A 392 17.65 11.39 -1.19
C SER A 392 16.12 11.45 -1.16
N ARG A 393 15.55 12.57 -0.68
CA ARG A 393 14.11 12.81 -0.57
C ARG A 393 13.61 13.74 -1.69
N GLY A 394 12.35 13.58 -2.07
CA GLY A 394 11.71 14.36 -3.15
C GLY A 394 11.98 13.80 -4.56
N ASP A 395 11.32 14.41 -5.55
CA ASP A 395 11.42 14.01 -6.96
C ASP A 395 12.50 14.84 -7.69
N THR A 396 13.75 14.52 -7.40
CA THR A 396 14.93 15.17 -7.99
C THR A 396 15.48 14.38 -9.17
N ARG A 397 16.05 15.09 -10.16
CA ARG A 397 16.67 14.48 -11.36
C ARG A 397 17.76 13.43 -11.04
N LEU A 398 18.40 13.56 -9.87
CA LEU A 398 19.26 12.54 -9.28
C LEU A 398 18.58 12.00 -8.02
N ARG A 399 18.33 10.70 -7.97
CA ARG A 399 17.88 9.96 -6.78
C ARG A 399 19.00 9.02 -6.35
N TRP A 400 19.25 8.88 -5.05
CA TRP A 400 20.29 7.99 -4.56
C TRP A 400 19.94 7.34 -3.21
N VAL A 401 20.63 6.25 -2.93
CA VAL A 401 20.71 5.57 -1.63
C VAL A 401 22.15 5.09 -1.42
N ALA A 402 22.67 5.21 -0.21
CA ALA A 402 23.99 4.71 0.18
C ALA A 402 23.95 4.22 1.62
N GLY A 403 24.79 3.25 1.97
CA GLY A 403 24.78 2.70 3.32
C GLY A 403 25.98 1.85 3.71
N LEU A 404 26.05 1.61 5.01
CA LEU A 404 26.97 0.73 5.69
C LEU A 404 26.16 -0.40 6.34
N PHE A 405 26.65 -1.63 6.23
CA PHE A 405 26.03 -2.83 6.81
C PHE A 405 27.06 -3.63 7.59
N TYR A 406 26.70 -4.08 8.78
CA TYR A 406 27.47 -5.02 9.59
C TYR A 406 26.56 -6.18 10.06
N SER A 407 27.06 -7.41 10.04
CA SER A 407 26.46 -8.53 10.77
C SER A 407 27.51 -9.35 11.51
N HIS A 408 27.07 -9.95 12.62
CA HIS A 408 27.78 -10.98 13.36
C HIS A 408 26.84 -12.16 13.59
N ASP A 409 27.19 -13.32 13.05
CA ASP A 409 26.37 -14.52 13.03
C ASP A 409 27.13 -15.66 13.76
N ASP A 410 26.57 -16.20 14.85
CA ASP A 410 27.15 -17.29 15.67
C ASP A 410 26.24 -18.54 15.63
N LEU A 411 26.83 -19.71 15.34
CA LEU A 411 26.17 -21.02 15.26
C LEU A 411 26.92 -22.05 16.12
N ASP A 412 26.20 -22.81 16.95
CA ASP A 412 26.67 -24.04 17.60
C ASP A 412 25.75 -25.18 17.12
N GLU A 413 26.27 -26.20 16.44
CA GLU A 413 25.49 -27.25 15.79
C GLU A 413 26.01 -28.64 16.20
N LYS A 414 25.08 -29.53 16.56
CA LYS A 414 25.32 -30.97 16.69
C LYS A 414 24.37 -31.72 15.76
N PHE A 415 24.93 -32.62 14.98
CA PHE A 415 24.23 -33.45 14.02
C PHE A 415 24.53 -34.92 14.33
N TYR A 416 23.49 -35.69 14.62
CA TYR A 416 23.54 -37.11 14.97
C TYR A 416 22.85 -37.93 13.88
N SER A 417 23.43 -39.08 13.52
CA SER A 417 22.85 -39.99 12.53
C SER A 417 22.94 -41.43 13.03
N ASP A 418 21.82 -42.13 13.25
CA ASP A 418 21.86 -43.56 13.58
C ASP A 418 22.06 -44.39 12.32
N PHE A 419 23.18 -45.12 12.29
CA PHE A 419 23.47 -46.15 11.29
C PHE A 419 23.62 -47.53 11.95
N SER A 420 23.10 -47.74 13.16
CA SER A 420 23.35 -48.93 13.98
C SER A 420 22.95 -50.23 13.31
N ASP A 421 21.90 -50.24 12.48
CA ASP A 421 21.43 -51.46 11.83
C ASP A 421 22.23 -51.80 10.56
N ARG A 422 22.99 -50.83 10.01
CA ARG A 422 23.70 -50.96 8.74
C ARG A 422 25.21 -50.86 8.83
N LEU A 423 25.72 -49.95 9.65
CA LEU A 423 27.15 -49.69 9.88
C LEU A 423 27.59 -49.99 11.32
N GLY A 424 26.64 -50.18 12.26
CA GLY A 424 26.92 -50.62 13.64
C GLY A 424 27.27 -49.50 14.62
N PHE A 425 27.02 -48.24 14.28
CA PHE A 425 27.29 -47.08 15.15
C PHE A 425 26.33 -45.91 14.86
N ILE A 426 26.25 -44.98 15.81
CA ILE A 426 25.66 -43.65 15.62
C ILE A 426 26.78 -42.68 15.29
N ALA A 427 26.67 -41.91 14.21
CA ALA A 427 27.57 -40.80 13.91
C ALA A 427 27.20 -39.57 14.75
N LEU A 428 28.21 -38.80 15.17
CA LEU A 428 28.06 -37.45 15.70
C LEU A 428 29.06 -36.53 14.99
N THR A 429 28.53 -35.49 14.35
CA THR A 429 29.29 -34.34 13.87
C THR A 429 28.91 -33.11 14.69
N ARG A 430 29.89 -32.36 15.17
CA ARG A 430 29.67 -31.15 15.98
C ARG A 430 30.66 -30.06 15.62
N TYR A 431 30.24 -28.80 15.69
CA TYR A 431 31.10 -27.64 15.45
C TYR A 431 30.45 -26.33 15.93
N ARG A 432 31.27 -25.29 16.01
CA ARG A 432 30.83 -23.90 16.09
C ARG A 432 31.26 -23.12 14.85
N GLN A 433 30.47 -22.15 14.43
CA GLN A 433 30.82 -21.26 13.33
C GLN A 433 30.48 -19.82 13.70
N SER A 434 31.43 -18.90 13.50
CA SER A 434 31.23 -17.44 13.62
C SER A 434 31.46 -16.76 12.27
N VAL A 435 30.59 -15.82 11.89
CA VAL A 435 30.65 -15.06 10.63
C VAL A 435 30.56 -13.56 10.90
N ASP A 436 31.61 -12.81 10.56
CA ASP A 436 31.61 -11.35 10.54
C ASP A 436 31.45 -10.84 9.10
N THR A 437 30.49 -9.94 8.86
CA THR A 437 30.28 -9.31 7.55
C THR A 437 30.33 -7.79 7.66
N LEU A 438 31.12 -7.14 6.80
CA LEU A 438 31.10 -5.69 6.59
C LEU A 438 30.80 -5.37 5.13
N GLY A 439 29.80 -4.52 4.87
CA GLY A 439 29.38 -4.10 3.53
C GLY A 439 29.26 -2.59 3.40
N VAL A 440 29.74 -2.04 2.28
CA VAL A 440 29.60 -0.62 1.90
C VAL A 440 28.95 -0.55 0.53
N TYR A 441 27.86 0.20 0.39
CA TYR A 441 27.09 0.24 -0.86
C TYR A 441 26.55 1.61 -1.23
N GLY A 442 26.27 1.79 -2.52
CA GLY A 442 25.53 2.92 -3.04
C GLY A 442 24.87 2.61 -4.39
N GLN A 443 23.69 3.18 -4.62
CA GLN A 443 23.00 3.17 -5.90
C GLN A 443 22.44 4.57 -6.21
N ALA A 444 22.59 5.01 -7.45
CA ALA A 444 22.05 6.25 -7.97
C ALA A 444 21.22 5.99 -9.24
N THR A 445 20.09 6.69 -9.34
CA THR A 445 19.21 6.74 -10.51
C THR A 445 19.17 8.18 -11.00
N TYR A 446 19.57 8.41 -12.25
CA TYR A 446 19.63 9.72 -12.87
C TYR A 446 18.69 9.81 -14.08
N ASP A 447 17.86 10.85 -14.12
CA ASP A 447 16.93 11.12 -15.21
C ASP A 447 17.68 11.80 -16.36
N ILE A 448 18.31 10.99 -17.20
CA ILE A 448 19.05 11.41 -18.39
C ILE A 448 18.14 12.28 -19.27
N THR A 449 16.88 11.87 -19.46
CA THR A 449 15.82 12.70 -20.06
C THR A 449 14.50 12.51 -19.29
N LYS A 450 13.43 13.24 -19.67
CA LYS A 450 12.08 13.02 -19.11
C LYS A 450 11.51 11.60 -19.30
N ARG A 451 12.11 10.78 -20.17
CA ARG A 451 11.67 9.40 -20.46
C ARG A 451 12.77 8.36 -20.29
N LEU A 452 14.04 8.75 -20.12
CA LEU A 452 15.18 7.84 -20.01
C LEU A 452 15.87 8.03 -18.66
N ARG A 453 15.96 6.96 -17.88
CA ARG A 453 16.65 6.92 -16.59
C ARG A 453 17.83 5.97 -16.67
N GLY A 454 18.96 6.36 -16.10
CA GLY A 454 20.13 5.50 -15.92
C GLY A 454 20.29 5.15 -14.45
N ILE A 455 20.56 3.88 -14.15
CA ILE A 455 20.82 3.35 -12.81
C ILE A 455 22.27 2.88 -12.77
N VAL A 456 23.01 3.27 -11.74
CA VAL A 456 24.34 2.74 -11.43
C VAL A 456 24.42 2.48 -9.94
N GLY A 457 24.81 1.28 -9.54
CA GLY A 457 25.08 0.94 -8.15
C GLY A 457 26.19 -0.08 -7.99
N LEU A 458 26.86 -0.01 -6.84
CA LEU A 458 28.02 -0.82 -6.47
C LEU A 458 27.95 -1.13 -4.98
N ARG A 459 28.34 -2.35 -4.61
CA ARG A 459 28.58 -2.78 -3.23
C ARG A 459 29.89 -3.54 -3.14
N GLN A 460 30.69 -3.21 -2.13
CA GLN A 460 31.85 -3.97 -1.73
C GLN A 460 31.59 -4.61 -0.37
N GLU A 461 31.92 -5.89 -0.25
CA GLU A 461 31.78 -6.67 0.97
C GLU A 461 33.07 -7.39 1.35
N HIS A 462 33.22 -7.55 2.66
CA HIS A 462 34.24 -8.35 3.32
C HIS A 462 33.53 -9.27 4.33
N GLU A 463 33.65 -10.58 4.14
CA GLU A 463 33.18 -11.60 5.07
C GLU A 463 34.39 -12.37 5.63
N LYS A 464 34.40 -12.60 6.93
CA LYS A 464 35.31 -13.54 7.58
C LYS A 464 34.48 -14.61 8.29
N ARG A 465 34.76 -15.87 7.98
CA ARG A 465 34.07 -17.05 8.52
C ARG A 465 35.09 -17.95 9.21
N GLU A 466 34.77 -18.40 10.41
CA GLU A 466 35.59 -19.35 11.16
C GLU A 466 34.75 -20.54 11.61
N LEU A 467 35.23 -21.75 11.31
CA LEU A 467 34.70 -23.00 11.85
C LEU A 467 35.64 -23.45 12.96
N ARG A 468 35.10 -23.69 14.15
CA ARG A 468 35.86 -24.01 15.37
C ARG A 468 35.32 -25.27 16.02
N GLY A 469 36.20 -26.08 16.60
CA GLY A 469 35.82 -27.27 17.34
C GLY A 469 35.14 -28.37 16.50
N PHE A 470 35.41 -28.41 15.19
CA PHE A 470 34.85 -29.45 14.33
C PHE A 470 35.39 -30.83 14.74
N ALA A 471 34.47 -31.74 15.03
CA ALA A 471 34.76 -33.15 15.23
C ALA A 471 33.63 -34.00 14.63
N SER A 472 34.00 -35.07 13.91
CA SER A 472 33.10 -36.10 13.40
C SER A 472 33.59 -37.48 13.84
N GLY A 473 32.69 -38.33 14.32
CA GLY A 473 33.05 -39.62 14.91
C GLY A 473 31.87 -40.53 15.22
N MET A 474 32.20 -41.71 15.76
CA MET A 474 31.27 -42.76 16.16
C MET A 474 30.96 -42.65 17.66
N LEU A 475 29.69 -42.82 18.03
CA LEU A 475 29.27 -42.99 19.42
C LEU A 475 29.17 -44.49 19.73
N THR A 476 30.16 -45.02 20.45
CA THR A 476 30.20 -46.42 20.91
C THR A 476 30.49 -46.46 22.40
N PRO A 477 29.43 -46.43 23.24
CA PRO A 477 29.34 -45.77 24.55
C PRO A 477 30.05 -44.42 24.81
N SER A 478 31.20 -44.17 24.20
CA SER A 478 31.95 -42.91 24.21
C SER A 478 32.08 -42.38 22.77
N PHE A 479 32.36 -41.08 22.63
CA PHE A 479 32.71 -40.50 21.33
C PHE A 479 34.12 -40.91 20.90
N VAL A 480 34.21 -41.56 19.75
CA VAL A 480 35.46 -41.98 19.10
C VAL A 480 35.56 -41.24 17.75
N PRO A 481 36.45 -40.25 17.61
CA PRO A 481 36.65 -39.58 16.32
C PRO A 481 36.94 -40.58 15.20
N PHE A 482 36.42 -40.33 13.99
CA PHE A 482 36.84 -41.11 12.83
C PHE A 482 38.36 -40.95 12.60
N ALA A 483 38.97 -41.91 11.92
CA ALA A 483 40.44 -42.00 11.80
C ALA A 483 41.12 -40.73 11.24
N GLY A 484 40.44 -39.95 10.40
CA GLY A 484 40.94 -38.67 9.88
C GLY A 484 40.88 -37.46 10.84
N PHE A 485 40.33 -37.62 12.05
CA PHE A 485 40.07 -36.55 13.03
C PHE A 485 40.76 -36.78 14.40
N GLN A 486 41.86 -37.53 14.42
CA GLN A 486 42.71 -37.72 15.59
C GLN A 486 43.12 -36.37 16.21
N GLY A 487 42.74 -36.13 17.47
CA GLY A 487 43.06 -34.89 18.20
C GLY A 487 41.90 -33.90 18.36
N GLY A 488 40.83 -34.02 17.57
CA GLY A 488 39.50 -33.44 17.88
C GLY A 488 39.42 -31.94 18.14
N ASP A 489 39.93 -31.10 17.22
CA ASP A 489 39.57 -29.67 17.07
C ASP A 489 40.05 -29.16 15.68
N ALA A 490 39.34 -29.51 14.61
CA ALA A 490 39.75 -29.16 13.24
C ALA A 490 39.31 -27.73 12.84
N ASN A 491 39.96 -26.72 13.44
CA ASN A 491 39.63 -25.32 13.19
C ASN A 491 39.99 -24.87 11.76
N GLN A 492 39.09 -24.16 11.09
CA GLN A 492 39.27 -23.61 9.73
C GLN A 492 38.83 -22.14 9.68
N SER A 493 39.39 -21.37 8.75
CA SER A 493 39.05 -19.97 8.54
C SER A 493 39.04 -19.63 7.05
N LEU A 494 38.07 -18.83 6.63
CA LEU A 494 37.88 -18.38 5.25
C LEU A 494 37.56 -16.89 5.24
N THR A 495 38.33 -16.13 4.46
CA THR A 495 38.05 -14.72 4.17
C THR A 495 37.57 -14.58 2.73
N SER A 496 36.43 -13.91 2.57
CA SER A 496 35.72 -13.74 1.30
C SER A 496 35.56 -12.25 1.01
N ASN A 497 36.00 -11.78 -0.16
CA ASN A 497 35.76 -10.41 -0.63
C ASN A 497 34.84 -10.45 -1.85
N GLY A 498 33.72 -9.73 -1.78
CA GLY A 498 32.67 -9.74 -2.80
C GLY A 498 32.44 -8.36 -3.39
N THR A 499 32.27 -8.28 -4.72
CA THR A 499 31.83 -7.06 -5.41
C THR A 499 30.56 -7.34 -6.18
N SER A 500 29.47 -6.68 -5.76
CA SER A 500 28.16 -6.73 -6.42
C SER A 500 27.84 -5.37 -7.05
N GLY A 501 26.99 -5.33 -8.07
CA GLY A 501 26.66 -4.07 -8.72
C GLY A 501 25.52 -4.18 -9.74
N LYS A 502 24.96 -3.04 -10.12
CA LYS A 502 23.85 -2.90 -11.09
C LYS A 502 24.15 -1.75 -12.02
N ILE A 503 24.04 -1.98 -13.33
CA ILE A 503 23.91 -0.92 -14.34
C ILE A 503 22.55 -1.14 -15.01
N GLY A 504 21.75 -0.09 -15.15
CA GLY A 504 20.41 -0.18 -15.72
C GLY A 504 20.06 1.01 -16.59
N LEU A 505 19.20 0.77 -17.58
CA LEU A 505 18.51 1.79 -18.35
C LEU A 505 17.00 1.49 -18.31
N GLU A 506 16.21 2.51 -18.05
CA GLU A 506 14.74 2.46 -18.08
C GLU A 506 14.23 3.52 -19.05
N PHE A 507 13.35 3.12 -19.96
CA PHE A 507 12.81 3.97 -21.01
C PHE A 507 11.28 3.93 -21.05
N ASP A 508 10.65 5.04 -20.70
CA ASP A 508 9.20 5.23 -20.79
C ASP A 508 8.80 5.44 -22.25
N LEU A 509 8.32 4.39 -22.92
CA LEU A 509 7.69 4.49 -24.24
C LEU A 509 6.43 5.37 -24.18
N ALA A 510 5.63 5.18 -23.14
CA ALA A 510 4.38 5.89 -22.87
C ALA A 510 4.18 6.06 -21.34
N PRO A 511 3.24 6.90 -20.88
CA PRO A 511 3.07 7.17 -19.44
C PRO A 511 2.84 5.93 -18.56
N ALA A 512 2.26 4.87 -19.13
CA ALA A 512 1.99 3.60 -18.48
C ALA A 512 2.69 2.43 -19.19
N THR A 513 3.84 2.66 -19.84
CA THR A 513 4.60 1.62 -20.55
C THR A 513 6.09 1.92 -20.55
N MET A 514 6.87 1.01 -19.96
CA MET A 514 8.31 1.14 -19.76
C MET A 514 9.04 -0.08 -20.33
N LEU A 515 10.10 0.16 -21.10
CA LEU A 515 11.15 -0.81 -21.37
C LEU A 515 12.27 -0.66 -20.36
N TYR A 516 12.96 -1.75 -20.03
CA TYR A 516 14.20 -1.68 -19.26
C TYR A 516 15.22 -2.69 -19.73
N ALA A 517 16.49 -2.40 -19.45
CA ALA A 517 17.61 -3.31 -19.61
C ALA A 517 18.55 -3.15 -18.42
N THR A 518 19.02 -4.26 -17.83
CA THR A 518 19.95 -4.25 -16.70
C THR A 518 21.07 -5.26 -16.88
N VAL A 519 22.23 -4.91 -16.33
CA VAL A 519 23.34 -5.82 -16.06
C VAL A 519 23.59 -5.79 -14.56
N SER A 520 23.36 -6.92 -13.89
CA SER A 520 23.45 -7.04 -12.43
C SER A 520 24.40 -8.16 -12.06
N ARG A 521 25.38 -7.88 -11.19
CA ARG A 521 26.30 -8.88 -10.63
C ARG A 521 25.96 -9.15 -9.17
N GLY A 522 25.79 -10.43 -8.85
CA GLY A 522 25.64 -10.94 -7.49
C GLY A 522 26.81 -11.82 -7.08
N TYR A 523 26.95 -12.02 -5.78
CA TYR A 523 28.00 -12.78 -5.14
C TYR A 523 27.44 -13.57 -3.95
N LYS A 524 27.91 -14.80 -3.76
CA LYS A 524 27.67 -15.62 -2.57
C LYS A 524 29.02 -16.06 -2.05
N SER A 525 29.24 -15.95 -0.73
CA SER A 525 30.51 -16.31 -0.11
C SER A 525 30.80 -17.81 -0.22
N GLY A 526 32.08 -18.16 -0.03
CA GLY A 526 32.47 -19.56 0.19
C GLY A 526 32.13 -20.01 1.61
N GLY A 527 32.27 -21.29 1.88
CA GLY A 527 31.94 -21.89 3.15
C GLY A 527 32.68 -23.20 3.38
N PHE A 528 32.14 -24.03 4.27
CA PHE A 528 32.71 -25.33 4.64
C PHE A 528 31.66 -26.42 4.47
N THR A 529 32.07 -27.59 3.98
CA THR A 529 31.20 -28.77 4.02
C THR A 529 31.29 -29.38 5.41
N ALA A 530 30.20 -29.35 6.16
CA ALA A 530 30.17 -29.78 7.57
C ALA A 530 29.36 -31.08 7.79
N HIS A 531 29.25 -31.90 6.75
CA HIS A 531 28.56 -33.20 6.74
C HIS A 531 29.31 -34.25 7.56
N ASN A 532 28.64 -35.38 7.84
CA ASN A 532 29.31 -36.57 8.40
C ASN A 532 30.47 -37.00 7.48
N THR A 533 31.67 -37.07 8.04
CA THR A 533 32.88 -37.38 7.28
C THR A 533 33.89 -38.12 8.14
N SER A 534 34.59 -39.09 7.56
CA SER A 534 35.76 -39.73 8.17
C SER A 534 37.10 -39.10 7.73
N ASN A 535 37.05 -38.11 6.83
CA ASN A 535 38.20 -37.49 6.20
C ASN A 535 38.22 -35.96 6.45
N SER A 536 39.30 -35.47 7.08
CA SER A 536 39.50 -34.06 7.41
C SER A 536 39.69 -33.14 6.21
N ASN A 537 40.04 -33.66 5.03
CA ASN A 537 40.07 -32.90 3.77
C ASN A 537 38.67 -32.40 3.34
N ALA A 538 37.58 -32.93 3.91
CA ALA A 538 36.21 -32.43 3.70
C ALA A 538 36.02 -30.97 4.15
N LEU A 539 36.79 -30.54 5.16
CA LEU A 539 36.73 -29.20 5.74
C LEU A 539 37.48 -28.14 4.92
N ALA A 540 38.12 -28.53 3.81
CA ALA A 540 38.74 -27.57 2.91
C ALA A 540 37.67 -26.58 2.40
N PRO A 541 37.87 -25.25 2.55
CA PRO A 541 36.87 -24.27 2.16
C PRO A 541 36.59 -24.31 0.66
N PHE A 542 35.31 -24.36 0.29
CA PHE A 542 34.90 -24.18 -1.10
C PHE A 542 34.87 -22.70 -1.47
N LYS A 543 35.09 -22.38 -2.76
CA LYS A 543 35.23 -21.00 -3.21
C LYS A 543 33.90 -20.26 -3.19
N PRO A 544 33.93 -18.93 -3.05
CA PRO A 544 32.80 -18.07 -3.41
C PRO A 544 32.40 -18.25 -4.87
N GLU A 545 31.14 -17.97 -5.16
CA GLU A 545 30.57 -17.98 -6.51
C GLU A 545 30.10 -16.58 -6.92
N SER A 546 29.99 -16.34 -8.23
CA SER A 546 29.37 -15.10 -8.72
C SER A 546 28.57 -15.29 -9.99
N LEU A 547 27.47 -14.54 -10.10
CA LEU A 547 26.54 -14.59 -11.22
C LEU A 547 26.40 -13.20 -11.82
N THR A 548 26.62 -13.09 -13.13
CA THR A 548 26.36 -11.87 -13.90
C THR A 548 25.13 -12.08 -14.75
N ALA A 549 24.07 -11.32 -14.44
CA ALA A 549 22.80 -11.35 -15.11
C ALA A 549 22.67 -10.21 -16.12
N TYR A 550 22.23 -10.54 -17.32
CA TYR A 550 21.76 -9.61 -18.34
C TYR A 550 20.25 -9.80 -18.44
N GLU A 551 19.46 -8.76 -18.19
CA GLU A 551 17.99 -8.80 -18.27
C GLU A 551 17.48 -7.68 -19.16
N VAL A 552 16.48 -7.99 -19.99
CA VAL A 552 15.67 -7.00 -20.71
C VAL A 552 14.21 -7.26 -20.42
N GLY A 553 13.40 -6.20 -20.33
CA GLY A 553 11.99 -6.37 -20.01
C GLY A 553 11.11 -5.20 -20.39
N PHE A 554 9.82 -5.45 -20.22
CA PHE A 554 8.70 -4.59 -20.58
C PHE A 554 7.67 -4.64 -19.46
N LYS A 555 7.16 -3.48 -19.05
CA LYS A 555 6.07 -3.33 -18.07
C LYS A 555 5.05 -2.37 -18.63
N SER A 556 3.77 -2.76 -18.63
CA SER A 556 2.72 -1.96 -19.23
C SER A 556 1.35 -2.19 -18.60
N ASP A 557 0.65 -1.09 -18.31
CA ASP A 557 -0.80 -1.07 -18.19
C ASP A 557 -1.40 -0.74 -19.56
N LEU A 558 -1.54 -1.79 -20.38
CA LEU A 558 -2.06 -1.71 -21.76
C LEU A 558 -3.46 -1.08 -21.81
N THR A 559 -4.27 -1.31 -20.77
CA THR A 559 -5.54 -0.62 -20.53
C THR A 559 -5.73 -0.40 -19.03
N ARG A 560 -6.77 0.35 -18.63
CA ARG A 560 -7.17 0.48 -17.21
C ARG A 560 -7.45 -0.87 -16.52
N SER A 561 -7.75 -1.91 -17.30
CA SER A 561 -8.10 -3.24 -16.81
C SER A 561 -7.09 -4.33 -17.15
N LEU A 562 -6.01 -4.03 -17.88
CA LEU A 562 -5.03 -5.02 -18.37
C LEU A 562 -3.59 -4.56 -18.13
N ARG A 563 -2.89 -5.28 -17.25
CA ARG A 563 -1.46 -5.16 -16.94
C ARG A 563 -0.72 -6.35 -17.52
N TRP A 564 0.37 -6.09 -18.24
CA TRP A 564 1.23 -7.13 -18.81
C TRP A 564 2.70 -6.77 -18.58
N ASN A 565 3.42 -7.69 -17.92
CA ASN A 565 4.86 -7.62 -17.72
C ASN A 565 5.53 -8.78 -18.47
N VAL A 566 6.70 -8.52 -19.03
CA VAL A 566 7.56 -9.53 -19.67
C VAL A 566 9.01 -9.25 -19.30
N SER A 567 9.80 -10.28 -19.00
CA SER A 567 11.26 -10.17 -18.91
C SER A 567 11.93 -11.36 -19.59
N ALA A 568 13.12 -11.14 -20.13
CA ALA A 568 14.00 -12.17 -20.69
C ALA A 568 15.40 -11.98 -20.11
N PHE A 569 16.07 -13.08 -19.75
CA PHE A 569 17.32 -13.03 -19.01
C PHE A 569 18.34 -14.06 -19.50
N HIS A 570 19.61 -13.69 -19.37
CA HIS A 570 20.78 -14.52 -19.65
C HIS A 570 21.79 -14.38 -18.50
N TYR A 571 22.13 -15.49 -17.86
CA TYR A 571 23.01 -15.55 -16.69
C TYR A 571 24.33 -16.26 -17.05
N ASP A 572 25.47 -15.58 -16.83
CA ASP A 572 26.81 -16.17 -16.82
C ASP A 572 27.23 -16.41 -15.37
N TYR A 573 27.36 -17.69 -14.99
CA TYR A 573 27.61 -18.14 -13.63
C TYR A 573 29.03 -18.69 -13.53
N ARG A 574 29.80 -18.22 -12.55
CA ARG A 574 31.19 -18.63 -12.31
C ARG A 574 31.37 -19.24 -10.93
N ASP A 575 32.15 -20.31 -10.90
CA ASP A 575 32.49 -21.08 -9.69
C ASP A 575 31.25 -21.57 -8.92
N GLN A 576 30.15 -21.88 -9.63
CA GLN A 576 28.86 -22.29 -9.05
C GLN A 576 29.05 -23.43 -8.04
N GLN A 577 28.55 -23.28 -6.82
CA GLN A 577 28.67 -24.27 -5.76
C GLN A 577 27.70 -25.43 -6.00
N VAL A 578 28.22 -26.63 -6.24
CA VAL A 578 27.44 -27.86 -6.51
C VAL A 578 27.79 -28.92 -5.48
N LEU A 579 26.79 -29.49 -4.80
CA LEU A 579 26.98 -30.64 -3.92
C LEU A 579 27.41 -31.85 -4.77
N SER A 580 28.59 -32.40 -4.48
CA SER A 580 29.18 -33.52 -5.22
C SER A 580 30.03 -34.39 -4.28
N ALA A 581 30.88 -35.23 -4.86
CA ALA A 581 31.95 -35.89 -4.14
C ALA A 581 33.31 -35.71 -4.85
N THR A 582 34.38 -35.73 -4.06
CA THR A 582 35.78 -35.74 -4.51
C THR A 582 36.48 -36.97 -3.96
N PHE A 583 37.45 -37.52 -4.70
CA PHE A 583 38.25 -38.65 -4.23
C PHE A 583 39.59 -38.13 -3.70
N ASP A 584 39.95 -38.52 -2.48
CA ASP A 584 41.25 -38.23 -1.90
C ASP A 584 42.22 -39.39 -2.16
N PRO A 585 43.25 -39.20 -3.00
CA PRO A 585 44.18 -40.27 -3.35
C PRO A 585 45.07 -40.71 -2.17
N ASN A 586 45.22 -39.89 -1.14
CA ASN A 586 46.10 -40.21 0.00
C ASN A 586 45.43 -41.17 0.99
N SER A 587 44.15 -40.93 1.29
CA SER A 587 43.33 -41.80 2.15
C SER A 587 42.57 -42.89 1.38
N GLN A 588 42.61 -42.86 0.04
CA GLN A 588 41.82 -43.70 -0.87
C GLN A 588 40.31 -43.66 -0.58
N SER A 589 39.82 -42.53 -0.09
CA SER A 589 38.42 -42.36 0.33
C SER A 589 37.66 -41.36 -0.53
N LEU A 590 36.34 -41.54 -0.61
CA LEU A 590 35.43 -40.57 -1.21
C LEU A 590 34.97 -39.56 -0.14
N ILE A 591 34.97 -38.29 -0.50
CA ILE A 591 34.56 -37.17 0.34
C ILE A 591 33.32 -36.53 -0.27
N GLY A 592 32.19 -36.53 0.42
CA GLY A 592 31.06 -35.65 0.07
C GLY A 592 31.45 -34.19 0.34
N THR A 593 31.33 -33.32 -0.66
CA THR A 593 31.71 -31.90 -0.53
C THR A 593 31.13 -31.01 -1.63
N PHE A 594 30.99 -29.72 -1.36
CA PHE A 594 30.71 -28.73 -2.40
C PHE A 594 31.93 -28.54 -3.31
N VAL A 595 31.69 -28.67 -4.62
CA VAL A 595 32.67 -28.39 -5.67
C VAL A 595 32.22 -27.19 -6.49
N ASN A 596 33.16 -26.33 -6.88
CA ASN A 596 32.86 -25.17 -7.72
C ASN A 596 32.89 -25.57 -9.20
N ALA A 597 31.73 -25.64 -9.84
CA ALA A 597 31.62 -25.83 -11.28
C ALA A 597 32.12 -24.56 -12.01
N PRO A 598 33.16 -24.62 -12.87
CA PRO A 598 33.86 -23.41 -13.31
C PRO A 598 32.99 -22.41 -14.07
N LYS A 599 32.11 -22.91 -14.95
CA LYS A 599 31.11 -22.09 -15.66
C LYS A 599 29.82 -22.86 -15.91
N SER A 600 28.69 -22.19 -15.68
CA SER A 600 27.38 -22.60 -16.21
C SER A 600 26.65 -21.38 -16.77
N ARG A 601 25.56 -21.63 -17.49
CA ARG A 601 24.66 -20.56 -17.96
C ARG A 601 23.21 -20.91 -17.71
N ILE A 602 22.38 -19.90 -17.54
CA ILE A 602 20.91 -20.03 -17.49
C ILE A 602 20.31 -18.99 -18.44
N ASP A 603 19.46 -19.45 -19.34
CA ASP A 603 18.72 -18.67 -20.33
C ASP A 603 17.21 -18.80 -20.02
N GLY A 604 16.44 -17.71 -20.03
CA GLY A 604 15.01 -17.80 -19.72
C GLY A 604 14.17 -16.56 -20.03
N PHE A 605 12.86 -16.71 -19.86
CA PHE A 605 11.88 -15.61 -19.93
C PHE A 605 10.75 -15.81 -18.92
N GLU A 606 10.12 -14.71 -18.53
CA GLU A 606 8.97 -14.65 -17.64
C GLU A 606 7.93 -13.69 -18.18
N THR A 607 6.67 -13.96 -17.87
CA THR A 607 5.59 -12.99 -18.07
C THR A 607 4.53 -13.12 -16.99
N ASP A 608 4.04 -11.97 -16.52
CA ASP A 608 2.91 -11.84 -15.60
C ASP A 608 1.81 -11.01 -16.28
N LEU A 609 0.57 -11.50 -16.17
CA LEU A 609 -0.63 -10.86 -16.71
C LEU A 609 -1.64 -10.67 -15.57
N LYS A 610 -2.20 -9.46 -15.42
CA LYS A 610 -3.40 -9.22 -14.61
C LYS A 610 -4.46 -8.54 -15.45
N TRP A 611 -5.64 -9.13 -15.52
CA TRP A 611 -6.73 -8.70 -16.38
C TRP A 611 -8.08 -8.70 -15.64
N GLN A 612 -8.82 -7.61 -15.76
CA GLN A 612 -10.20 -7.48 -15.29
C GLN A 612 -11.13 -7.24 -16.50
N PRO A 613 -11.39 -8.27 -17.34
CA PRO A 613 -12.12 -8.13 -18.63
C PRO A 613 -13.51 -7.53 -18.47
N VAL A 614 -14.20 -7.94 -17.40
CA VAL A 614 -15.52 -7.45 -17.01
C VAL A 614 -15.52 -7.23 -15.51
N ARG A 615 -16.46 -6.40 -15.07
CA ARG A 615 -16.75 -6.17 -13.66
C ARG A 615 -16.78 -7.46 -12.84
N GLY A 616 -15.96 -7.50 -11.80
CA GLY A 616 -15.95 -8.60 -10.81
C GLY A 616 -15.14 -9.82 -11.24
N LEU A 617 -14.86 -10.00 -12.54
CA LEU A 617 -13.96 -11.05 -13.02
C LEU A 617 -12.52 -10.54 -13.00
N GLU A 618 -11.66 -11.26 -12.28
CA GLU A 618 -10.23 -11.05 -12.23
C GLU A 618 -9.50 -12.31 -12.70
N ILE A 619 -8.55 -12.13 -13.60
CA ILE A 619 -7.72 -13.18 -14.19
C ILE A 619 -6.27 -12.75 -14.00
N SER A 620 -5.53 -13.48 -13.16
CA SER A 620 -4.09 -13.34 -13.00
C SER A 620 -3.41 -14.57 -13.60
N GLN A 621 -2.34 -14.41 -14.37
CA GLN A 621 -1.58 -15.51 -15.00
C GLN A 621 -0.09 -15.23 -14.91
N TYR A 622 0.73 -16.25 -14.71
CA TYR A 622 2.17 -16.15 -14.80
C TYR A 622 2.76 -17.35 -15.57
N VAL A 623 3.76 -17.09 -16.40
CA VAL A 623 4.55 -18.12 -17.10
C VAL A 623 6.03 -17.81 -16.88
N GLY A 624 6.82 -18.79 -16.45
CA GLY A 624 8.27 -18.71 -16.39
C GLY A 624 8.90 -19.91 -17.07
N TYR A 625 9.72 -19.68 -18.09
CA TYR A 625 10.53 -20.70 -18.75
C TYR A 625 12.02 -20.44 -18.52
N LYS A 626 12.76 -21.48 -18.17
CA LYS A 626 14.21 -21.43 -17.95
C LYS A 626 14.90 -22.70 -18.44
N GLY A 627 16.11 -22.57 -18.95
CA GLY A 627 16.98 -23.69 -19.31
C GLY A 627 18.43 -23.33 -19.05
N GLY A 628 19.20 -24.24 -18.49
CA GLY A 628 20.62 -23.99 -18.20
C GLY A 628 21.48 -25.23 -18.38
N LYS A 629 22.79 -25.02 -18.48
CA LYS A 629 23.79 -26.08 -18.64
C LYS A 629 25.18 -25.64 -18.21
N TYR A 630 26.06 -26.59 -17.91
CA TYR A 630 27.49 -26.33 -17.76
C TYR A 630 28.13 -25.96 -19.11
N THR A 631 29.10 -25.05 -19.11
CA THR A 631 29.67 -24.44 -20.32
C THR A 631 31.21 -24.46 -20.34
N SER A 632 31.82 -25.22 -19.44
CA SER A 632 33.27 -25.46 -19.38
C SER A 632 33.50 -26.85 -18.79
N PRO A 633 34.69 -27.46 -19.00
CA PRO A 633 35.02 -28.74 -18.40
C PRO A 633 34.77 -28.74 -16.90
N PHE A 634 33.91 -29.64 -16.44
CA PHE A 634 33.53 -29.83 -15.05
C PHE A 634 33.61 -31.33 -14.75
N VAL A 635 34.83 -31.78 -14.49
CA VAL A 635 35.14 -33.17 -14.15
C VAL A 635 34.91 -33.37 -12.65
N THR A 636 33.95 -34.23 -12.30
CA THR A 636 33.68 -34.61 -10.90
C THR A 636 33.33 -36.10 -10.80
N TYR A 637 33.24 -36.62 -9.58
CA TYR A 637 32.95 -38.02 -9.34
C TYR A 637 31.55 -38.39 -9.83
N ASN A 638 31.42 -39.50 -10.54
CA ASN A 638 30.14 -40.01 -11.02
C ASN A 638 29.75 -41.24 -10.21
N THR A 639 28.91 -41.04 -9.19
CA THR A 639 28.48 -42.09 -8.26
C THR A 639 27.80 -43.26 -8.98
N GLN A 640 26.92 -42.98 -9.96
CA GLN A 640 26.20 -44.02 -10.70
C GLN A 640 27.14 -44.85 -11.59
N ALA A 641 28.02 -44.19 -12.36
CA ALA A 641 28.97 -44.90 -13.22
C ALA A 641 30.04 -45.65 -12.41
N SER A 642 30.41 -45.13 -11.24
CA SER A 642 31.34 -45.81 -10.33
C SER A 642 30.72 -47.06 -9.72
N ALA A 643 29.48 -46.96 -9.23
CA ALA A 643 28.73 -48.10 -8.71
C ALA A 643 28.48 -49.17 -9.78
N ALA A 644 28.18 -48.78 -11.02
CA ALA A 644 27.94 -49.71 -12.12
C ALA A 644 29.22 -50.41 -12.65
N SER A 645 30.40 -49.82 -12.46
CA SER A 645 31.68 -50.36 -12.95
C SER A 645 32.55 -51.02 -11.86
N GLY A 646 32.26 -50.79 -10.58
CA GLY A 646 33.06 -51.27 -9.46
C GLY A 646 34.38 -50.51 -9.23
N HIS A 647 34.61 -49.42 -9.97
CA HIS A 647 35.82 -48.59 -9.89
C HIS A 647 35.46 -47.09 -9.92
N ASN A 648 36.37 -46.23 -9.46
CA ASN A 648 36.11 -44.78 -9.43
C ASN A 648 36.07 -44.18 -10.84
N VAL A 649 34.90 -43.69 -11.26
CA VAL A 649 34.66 -43.03 -12.54
C VAL A 649 34.46 -41.53 -12.33
N PHE A 650 35.22 -40.73 -13.07
CA PHE A 650 35.03 -39.29 -13.18
C PHE A 650 34.40 -38.95 -14.52
N THR A 651 33.47 -38.00 -14.54
CA THR A 651 32.75 -37.59 -15.75
C THR A 651 32.86 -36.08 -15.92
N ASP A 652 33.15 -35.63 -17.15
CA ASP A 652 33.00 -34.22 -17.53
C ASP A 652 31.51 -33.93 -17.81
N TYR A 653 30.90 -33.08 -17.00
CA TYR A 653 29.50 -32.66 -17.14
C TYR A 653 29.32 -31.43 -18.05
N ASN A 654 30.37 -31.00 -18.77
CA ASN A 654 30.28 -29.93 -19.76
C ASN A 654 29.19 -30.20 -20.80
N GLY A 655 28.29 -29.23 -21.00
CA GLY A 655 27.15 -29.35 -21.88
C GLY A 655 25.92 -30.04 -21.27
N THR A 656 26.04 -30.72 -20.13
CA THR A 656 24.91 -31.33 -19.42
C THR A 656 23.98 -30.26 -18.84
N ALA A 657 22.67 -30.51 -18.90
CA ALA A 657 21.66 -29.60 -18.38
C ALA A 657 21.72 -29.47 -16.84
N LEU A 658 21.33 -28.30 -16.32
CA LEU A 658 21.18 -28.07 -14.89
C LEU A 658 19.86 -28.68 -14.36
N SER A 659 19.87 -29.10 -13.09
CA SER A 659 18.73 -29.68 -12.37
C SER A 659 17.77 -28.60 -11.86
N PHE A 660 16.71 -28.31 -12.62
CA PHE A 660 15.54 -27.55 -12.15
C PHE A 660 14.35 -27.70 -13.12
N PRO A 661 13.10 -27.43 -12.68
CA PRO A 661 11.93 -27.38 -13.57
C PRO A 661 12.11 -26.33 -14.67
N ARG A 662 11.90 -26.72 -15.93
CA ARG A 662 12.06 -25.78 -17.05
C ARG A 662 10.88 -24.84 -17.21
N LEU A 663 9.66 -25.36 -17.09
CA LEU A 663 8.43 -24.58 -17.15
C LEU A 663 7.77 -24.48 -15.77
N SER A 664 7.44 -23.27 -15.38
CA SER A 664 6.48 -22.94 -14.32
C SER A 664 5.33 -22.16 -14.95
N TYR A 665 4.09 -22.57 -14.70
CA TYR A 665 2.90 -21.86 -15.16
C TYR A 665 1.87 -21.87 -14.04
N GLY A 666 1.09 -20.81 -13.91
CA GLY A 666 0.01 -20.78 -12.95
C GLY A 666 -0.82 -19.51 -13.05
N GLY A 667 -1.81 -19.41 -12.19
CA GLY A 667 -2.73 -18.30 -12.20
C GLY A 667 -3.92 -18.48 -11.28
N GLN A 668 -4.79 -17.49 -11.34
CA GLN A 668 -5.97 -17.33 -10.51
C GLN A 668 -7.09 -16.77 -11.39
N VAL A 669 -8.29 -17.31 -11.25
CA VAL A 669 -9.51 -16.78 -11.84
C VAL A 669 -10.52 -16.61 -10.71
N ALA A 670 -10.99 -15.39 -10.50
CA ALA A 670 -11.93 -15.06 -9.45
C ALA A 670 -13.09 -14.23 -9.98
N TYR A 671 -14.31 -14.52 -9.53
CA TYR A 671 -15.50 -13.77 -9.85
C TYR A 671 -16.21 -13.29 -8.58
N SER A 672 -16.32 -11.97 -8.43
CA SER A 672 -17.04 -11.32 -7.33
C SER A 672 -18.37 -10.70 -7.78
N TRP A 673 -19.47 -11.04 -7.11
CA TRP A 673 -20.80 -10.49 -7.36
C TRP A 673 -21.53 -10.12 -6.06
N LEU A 674 -22.72 -9.53 -6.17
CA LEU A 674 -23.58 -9.19 -5.03
C LEU A 674 -24.84 -10.07 -5.06
N ALA A 675 -25.23 -10.61 -3.91
CA ALA A 675 -26.49 -11.34 -3.74
C ALA A 675 -27.06 -11.07 -2.34
N GLY A 676 -28.32 -10.64 -2.25
CA GLY A 676 -28.98 -10.39 -0.96
C GLY A 676 -28.30 -9.33 -0.07
N GLY A 677 -27.49 -8.43 -0.64
CA GLY A 677 -26.67 -7.45 0.10
C GLY A 677 -25.27 -7.94 0.48
N TYR A 678 -25.05 -9.26 0.48
CA TYR A 678 -23.73 -9.88 0.67
C TYR A 678 -22.90 -9.77 -0.60
N ARG A 679 -21.56 -9.76 -0.44
CA ARG A 679 -20.64 -9.93 -1.56
C ARG A 679 -20.17 -11.37 -1.58
N LEU A 680 -20.40 -12.04 -2.71
CA LEU A 680 -19.93 -13.38 -2.97
C LEU A 680 -18.68 -13.30 -3.85
N ARG A 681 -17.68 -14.14 -3.58
CA ARG A 681 -16.50 -14.33 -4.44
C ARG A 681 -16.27 -15.83 -4.62
N ALA A 682 -16.39 -16.31 -5.85
CA ALA A 682 -15.94 -17.65 -6.23
C ALA A 682 -14.56 -17.52 -6.88
N GLU A 683 -13.66 -18.43 -6.55
CA GLU A 683 -12.27 -18.36 -6.99
C GLU A 683 -11.68 -19.75 -7.23
N THR A 684 -10.80 -19.85 -8.21
CA THR A 684 -9.88 -20.98 -8.37
C THR A 684 -8.49 -20.46 -8.70
N ASN A 685 -7.47 -21.13 -8.17
CA ASN A 685 -6.08 -20.92 -8.53
C ASN A 685 -5.42 -22.26 -8.88
N TYR A 686 -4.37 -22.21 -9.69
CA TYR A 686 -3.70 -23.40 -10.20
C TYR A 686 -2.22 -23.16 -10.47
N SER A 687 -1.43 -24.22 -10.36
CA SER A 687 -0.02 -24.21 -10.72
C SER A 687 0.39 -25.50 -11.42
N TYR A 688 1.26 -25.38 -12.42
CA TYR A 688 1.95 -26.45 -13.12
C TYR A 688 3.45 -26.31 -12.88
N ARG A 689 4.08 -27.44 -12.54
CA ARG A 689 5.53 -27.58 -12.43
C ARG A 689 6.01 -28.70 -13.33
N ASP A 690 7.00 -28.40 -14.15
CA ASP A 690 7.60 -29.34 -15.10
C ASP A 690 8.51 -30.36 -14.42
N ALA A 691 8.71 -31.52 -15.06
CA ALA A 691 9.54 -32.59 -14.52
C ALA A 691 11.03 -32.21 -14.46
N TYR A 692 11.76 -32.66 -13.44
CA TYR A 692 13.20 -32.43 -13.30
C TYR A 692 13.88 -33.48 -12.43
N SER A 693 15.17 -33.73 -12.65
CA SER A 693 15.97 -34.60 -11.79
C SER A 693 16.49 -33.82 -10.59
N GLN A 694 16.26 -34.31 -9.38
CA GLN A 694 16.52 -33.56 -8.13
C GLN A 694 18.00 -33.14 -7.96
N LEU A 695 18.93 -34.01 -8.40
CA LEU A 695 20.37 -33.79 -8.36
C LEU A 695 21.03 -34.41 -9.61
N LEU A 696 21.94 -33.67 -10.23
CA LEU A 696 22.65 -34.06 -11.46
C LEU A 696 23.32 -35.45 -11.38
N LEU A 697 23.80 -35.81 -10.19
CA LEU A 697 24.69 -36.95 -9.95
C LEU A 697 23.95 -38.24 -9.54
N LEU A 698 22.65 -38.17 -9.22
CA LEU A 698 21.88 -39.35 -8.78
C LEU A 698 21.24 -40.12 -9.95
N GLY A 699 21.14 -39.50 -11.13
CA GLY A 699 20.59 -40.13 -12.33
C GLY A 699 19.05 -40.09 -12.43
N PRO A 700 18.48 -40.72 -13.47
CA PRO A 700 17.09 -40.52 -13.88
C PRO A 700 16.04 -41.07 -12.89
N ASN A 701 16.40 -42.02 -12.02
CA ASN A 701 15.50 -42.63 -11.04
C ASN A 701 14.98 -41.61 -9.99
N TYR A 702 15.68 -40.49 -9.81
CA TYR A 702 15.35 -39.41 -8.87
C TYR A 702 14.72 -38.21 -9.60
N THR A 703 13.95 -38.48 -10.65
CA THR A 703 13.14 -37.48 -11.35
C THR A 703 11.83 -37.27 -10.61
N VAL A 704 11.59 -36.02 -10.23
CA VAL A 704 10.29 -35.52 -9.78
C VAL A 704 9.45 -35.32 -11.04
N ASP A 705 8.30 -35.99 -11.10
CA ASP A 705 7.40 -35.94 -12.26
C ASP A 705 6.67 -34.60 -12.35
N ALA A 706 6.21 -34.25 -13.56
CA ALA A 706 5.41 -33.06 -13.77
C ALA A 706 4.02 -33.21 -13.11
N TYR A 707 3.52 -32.12 -12.52
CA TYR A 707 2.21 -32.14 -11.86
C TYR A 707 1.46 -30.82 -11.99
N TRP A 708 0.14 -30.91 -11.81
CA TRP A 708 -0.78 -29.79 -11.69
C TRP A 708 -1.42 -29.81 -10.30
N LEU A 709 -1.51 -28.65 -9.66
CA LEU A 709 -2.34 -28.41 -8.50
C LEU A 709 -3.45 -27.41 -8.85
N PHE A 710 -4.62 -27.64 -8.27
CA PHE A 710 -5.78 -26.76 -8.38
C PHE A 710 -6.38 -26.56 -6.99
N ASN A 711 -6.67 -25.32 -6.64
CA ASN A 711 -7.37 -24.95 -5.41
C ASN A 711 -8.64 -24.16 -5.78
N ALA A 712 -9.61 -24.13 -4.87
CA ALA A 712 -10.85 -23.37 -5.05
C ALA A 712 -11.35 -22.78 -3.73
N SER A 713 -12.07 -21.66 -3.80
CA SER A 713 -12.77 -21.09 -2.66
C SER A 713 -14.07 -20.37 -3.05
N LEU A 714 -15.00 -20.28 -2.10
CA LEU A 714 -16.23 -19.52 -2.18
C LEU A 714 -16.38 -18.71 -0.88
N THR A 715 -16.19 -17.40 -0.99
CA THR A 715 -16.24 -16.45 0.14
C THR A 715 -17.52 -15.63 0.13
N VAL A 716 -18.14 -15.51 1.31
CA VAL A 716 -19.30 -14.66 1.61
C VAL A 716 -18.84 -13.55 2.54
N THR A 717 -18.79 -12.31 2.05
CA THR A 717 -18.55 -11.10 2.86
C THR A 717 -19.88 -10.45 3.25
N SER A 718 -19.99 -10.09 4.52
CA SER A 718 -21.07 -9.26 5.08
C SER A 718 -21.27 -7.92 4.34
N PRO A 719 -22.48 -7.32 4.38
CA PRO A 719 -22.75 -6.03 3.73
C PRO A 719 -21.93 -4.86 4.32
N ASP A 720 -21.63 -4.94 5.60
CA ASP A 720 -20.83 -3.97 6.37
C ASP A 720 -19.32 -4.26 6.28
N ARG A 721 -18.92 -5.51 5.95
CA ARG A 721 -17.56 -6.07 5.89
C ARG A 721 -16.92 -6.41 7.25
N HIS A 722 -17.70 -6.44 8.32
CA HIS A 722 -17.22 -6.85 9.64
C HIS A 722 -16.88 -8.34 9.71
N TRP A 723 -17.42 -9.15 8.81
CA TRP A 723 -17.04 -10.57 8.70
C TRP A 723 -17.05 -11.12 7.28
N ASP A 724 -16.24 -12.15 7.08
CA ASP A 724 -16.14 -13.02 5.90
C ASP A 724 -16.25 -14.50 6.33
N VAL A 725 -16.95 -15.33 5.54
CA VAL A 725 -16.91 -16.80 5.66
C VAL A 725 -16.52 -17.39 4.32
N ALA A 726 -15.44 -18.17 4.27
CA ALA A 726 -14.96 -18.82 3.06
C ALA A 726 -15.00 -20.35 3.20
N LEU A 727 -15.67 -21.02 2.26
CA LEU A 727 -15.48 -22.45 2.02
C LEU A 727 -14.29 -22.60 1.07
N TRP A 728 -13.36 -23.50 1.36
CA TRP A 728 -12.15 -23.66 0.53
C TRP A 728 -11.75 -25.13 0.35
N ALA A 729 -11.00 -25.39 -0.71
CA ALA A 729 -10.43 -26.69 -1.06
C ALA A 729 -9.02 -26.50 -1.64
N ARG A 730 -8.03 -27.21 -1.09
CA ARG A 730 -6.65 -27.25 -1.57
C ARG A 730 -6.39 -28.62 -2.20
N ASN A 731 -5.60 -28.69 -3.27
CA ASN A 731 -5.41 -29.91 -4.06
C ASN A 731 -6.77 -30.57 -4.42
N LEU A 732 -7.67 -29.79 -5.03
CA LEU A 732 -9.09 -30.11 -5.29
C LEU A 732 -9.31 -31.48 -5.94
N PHE A 733 -8.40 -31.90 -6.83
CA PHE A 733 -8.47 -33.17 -7.54
C PHE A 733 -7.77 -34.34 -6.82
N ASN A 734 -7.23 -34.11 -5.61
CA ASN A 734 -6.47 -35.09 -4.82
C ASN A 734 -5.33 -35.73 -5.63
N ARG A 735 -4.54 -34.90 -6.31
CA ARG A 735 -3.36 -35.33 -7.04
C ARG A 735 -2.31 -35.79 -6.02
N GLN A 736 -1.80 -37.01 -6.15
CA GLN A 736 -0.54 -37.43 -5.54
C GLN A 736 0.62 -36.89 -6.39
N TYR A 737 1.63 -36.31 -5.73
CA TYR A 737 2.80 -35.71 -6.35
C TYR A 737 3.96 -35.69 -5.35
N ASP A 738 5.17 -35.52 -5.87
CA ASP A 738 6.40 -35.54 -5.07
C ASP A 738 6.98 -34.12 -5.00
N LEU A 739 7.50 -33.76 -3.82
CA LEU A 739 8.22 -32.50 -3.61
C LEU A 739 9.72 -32.66 -3.92
N THR A 740 10.28 -33.81 -3.56
CA THR A 740 11.69 -34.18 -3.79
C THR A 740 11.86 -35.70 -3.79
N LYS A 741 12.89 -36.21 -4.46
CA LYS A 741 13.33 -37.62 -4.43
C LYS A 741 14.82 -37.67 -4.13
N ASN A 742 15.21 -38.50 -3.17
CA ASN A 742 16.60 -38.59 -2.72
C ASN A 742 16.94 -39.98 -2.15
N PHE A 743 18.16 -40.15 -1.65
CA PHE A 743 18.55 -41.21 -0.72
C PHE A 743 19.66 -40.67 0.18
N PHE A 744 19.81 -41.24 1.38
CA PHE A 744 20.97 -40.96 2.23
C PHE A 744 22.01 -42.10 2.16
N LEU A 745 21.58 -43.35 2.29
CA LEU A 745 22.41 -44.53 2.05
C LEU A 745 21.97 -45.30 0.79
N PRO A 746 22.90 -45.93 0.03
CA PRO A 746 22.53 -46.64 -1.19
C PRO A 746 21.46 -47.73 -0.95
N GLY A 747 20.29 -47.59 -1.57
CA GLY A 747 19.17 -48.52 -1.42
C GLY A 747 18.04 -48.04 -0.48
N THR A 748 18.20 -46.94 0.24
CA THR A 748 17.10 -46.25 0.96
C THR A 748 16.53 -45.14 0.07
N ASN A 749 15.88 -45.53 -1.04
CA ASN A 749 15.41 -44.59 -2.06
C ASN A 749 14.05 -44.01 -1.65
N VAL A 750 14.05 -42.74 -1.25
CA VAL A 750 12.96 -42.08 -0.53
C VAL A 750 12.46 -40.82 -1.24
N ALA A 751 11.18 -40.51 -1.04
CA ALA A 751 10.52 -39.35 -1.62
C ALA A 751 9.66 -38.61 -0.58
N ALA A 752 9.63 -37.28 -0.70
CA ALA A 752 8.76 -36.42 0.11
C ALA A 752 7.47 -36.15 -0.67
N ALA A 753 6.32 -36.31 -0.03
CA ALA A 753 5.02 -36.36 -0.67
C ALA A 753 4.22 -35.07 -0.46
N GLY A 754 3.73 -34.48 -1.55
CA GLY A 754 2.83 -33.35 -1.47
C GLY A 754 1.50 -33.70 -0.79
N GLN A 755 0.98 -32.80 0.04
CA GLN A 755 -0.22 -33.04 0.84
C GLN A 755 -1.44 -33.45 -0.03
N PRO A 756 -2.29 -34.38 0.47
CA PRO A 756 -3.54 -34.76 -0.17
C PRO A 756 -4.55 -33.60 -0.14
N ARG A 757 -5.72 -33.83 -0.73
CA ARG A 757 -6.80 -32.83 -0.73
C ARG A 757 -7.24 -32.49 0.70
N THR A 758 -7.16 -31.21 1.03
CA THR A 758 -7.79 -30.66 2.23
C THR A 758 -8.97 -29.76 1.87
N VAL A 759 -10.03 -29.77 2.68
CA VAL A 759 -11.19 -28.87 2.55
C VAL A 759 -11.59 -28.31 3.90
N GLY A 760 -12.11 -27.09 3.94
CA GLY A 760 -12.50 -26.47 5.20
C GLY A 760 -13.27 -25.17 5.06
N VAL A 761 -13.42 -24.52 6.22
CA VAL A 761 -14.14 -23.27 6.41
C VAL A 761 -13.22 -22.29 7.13
N ARG A 762 -13.07 -21.08 6.58
CA ARG A 762 -12.39 -19.95 7.24
C ARG A 762 -13.43 -18.88 7.60
N VAL A 763 -13.45 -18.46 8.86
CA VAL A 763 -14.26 -17.34 9.35
C VAL A 763 -13.30 -16.23 9.75
N THR A 764 -13.46 -15.04 9.18
CA THR A 764 -12.69 -13.86 9.54
C THR A 764 -13.64 -12.78 10.05
N THR A 765 -13.36 -12.21 11.22
CA THR A 765 -14.07 -11.08 11.82
C THR A 765 -13.09 -9.91 11.97
N ARG A 766 -13.55 -8.69 11.67
CA ARG A 766 -12.80 -7.44 11.84
C ARG A 766 -13.65 -6.41 12.57
N ILE A 767 -13.00 -5.66 13.45
CA ILE A 767 -13.53 -4.51 14.15
C ILE A 767 -12.59 -3.36 13.83
N GLU A 768 -13.02 -2.50 12.92
CA GLU A 768 -12.42 -1.18 12.73
C GLU A 768 -13.23 -0.24 13.65
N GLU A 769 -12.61 0.34 14.69
CA GLU A 769 -13.24 1.43 15.45
C GLU A 769 -13.19 2.66 14.55
N ASP A 770 -14.17 2.72 13.66
CA ASP A 770 -14.30 3.72 12.63
C ASP A 770 -14.62 5.08 13.27
N ARG A 771 -13.59 5.73 13.84
CA ARG A 771 -13.66 7.12 14.34
C ARG A 771 -13.94 8.12 13.21
N MET A 772 -14.02 7.66 11.97
CA MET A 772 -14.64 8.35 10.85
C MET A 772 -15.72 7.49 10.17
N THR A 773 -16.60 6.87 10.98
CA THR A 773 -17.83 6.18 10.55
C THR A 773 -18.43 6.83 9.31
N ARG A 774 -18.84 5.98 8.34
CA ARG A 774 -19.60 6.38 7.15
C ARG A 774 -20.52 7.56 7.49
N ARG A 775 -20.19 8.75 6.97
CA ARG A 775 -20.92 9.99 7.22
C ARG A 775 -22.43 9.77 7.25
N THR A 776 -22.99 9.94 8.45
CA THR A 776 -24.43 9.92 8.73
C THR A 776 -25.04 11.31 8.58
N ASP A 777 -24.21 12.35 8.51
CA ASP A 777 -24.59 13.72 8.20
C ASP A 777 -24.78 13.95 6.69
N GLN A 778 -25.37 15.09 6.34
CA GLN A 778 -25.70 15.47 4.96
C GLN A 778 -24.82 16.64 4.47
N MET A 779 -24.55 16.66 3.16
CA MET A 779 -23.79 17.72 2.50
C MET A 779 -24.40 19.09 2.76
N LYS A 780 -23.54 20.11 2.87
CA LYS A 780 -23.97 21.52 2.94
C LYS A 780 -23.65 22.23 1.62
N LEU A 781 -24.66 22.78 0.93
CA LEU A 781 -24.53 23.29 -0.43
C LEU A 781 -24.91 24.76 -0.52
N ASN A 782 -23.93 25.64 -0.77
CA ASN A 782 -24.18 27.06 -1.01
C ASN A 782 -24.27 27.37 -2.51
N ALA A 783 -25.10 28.34 -2.87
CA ALA A 783 -25.17 28.92 -4.22
C ALA A 783 -24.27 30.17 -4.31
N MET A 784 -23.22 30.14 -5.12
CA MET A 784 -22.44 31.34 -5.42
C MET A 784 -23.20 32.22 -6.43
N LEU A 785 -23.65 33.39 -5.96
CA LEU A 785 -24.66 34.20 -6.62
C LEU A 785 -24.02 35.31 -7.48
N ASN A 786 -23.78 35.01 -8.76
CA ASN A 786 -23.29 35.94 -9.77
C ASN A 786 -24.37 36.17 -10.84
N GLY A 787 -24.75 37.43 -11.09
CA GLY A 787 -25.93 37.78 -11.90
C GLY A 787 -25.88 37.35 -13.38
N THR A 788 -24.70 37.11 -13.93
CA THR A 788 -24.52 36.53 -15.28
C THR A 788 -23.88 35.14 -15.28
N GLY A 789 -23.63 34.56 -14.10
CA GLY A 789 -22.82 33.35 -13.89
C GLY A 789 -21.36 33.63 -13.53
N SER A 790 -20.69 32.61 -13.02
CA SER A 790 -19.33 32.65 -12.46
C SER A 790 -18.22 32.47 -13.51
N HIS A 791 -18.52 31.85 -14.66
CA HIS A 791 -17.56 31.73 -15.74
C HIS A 791 -17.29 33.10 -16.37
N VAL A 792 -16.06 33.37 -16.79
CA VAL A 792 -15.64 34.70 -17.27
C VAL A 792 -16.42 35.23 -18.47
N VAL A 793 -16.99 34.33 -19.27
CA VAL A 793 -17.88 34.63 -20.40
C VAL A 793 -19.30 34.07 -20.24
N GLY A 794 -19.72 33.73 -19.01
CA GLY A 794 -21.07 33.26 -18.71
C GLY A 794 -22.17 34.19 -19.25
N TRP A 795 -21.92 35.50 -19.20
CA TRP A 795 -22.79 36.56 -19.74
C TRP A 795 -23.05 36.48 -21.25
N ARG A 796 -22.16 35.81 -22.01
CA ARG A 796 -22.30 35.62 -23.47
C ARG A 796 -23.13 34.38 -23.83
N HIS A 797 -23.43 33.51 -22.86
CA HIS A 797 -24.18 32.29 -23.13
C HIS A 797 -25.61 32.63 -23.60
N PRO A 798 -26.18 31.97 -24.62
CA PRO A 798 -27.50 32.34 -25.17
C PRO A 798 -28.65 32.30 -24.17
N LEU A 799 -28.50 31.55 -23.08
CA LEU A 799 -29.48 31.42 -21.98
C LEU A 799 -29.09 32.23 -20.72
N ALA A 800 -28.15 33.17 -20.83
CA ALA A 800 -27.79 34.07 -19.75
C ALA A 800 -28.63 35.36 -19.77
N GLN A 801 -28.91 35.94 -18.60
CA GLN A 801 -29.56 37.25 -18.51
C GLN A 801 -28.53 38.38 -18.78
N PRO A 802 -28.59 39.13 -19.89
CA PRO A 802 -27.48 40.04 -20.27
C PRO A 802 -27.25 41.19 -19.30
N ASN A 803 -28.31 41.69 -18.66
CA ASN A 803 -28.28 42.74 -17.63
C ASN A 803 -28.31 42.17 -16.20
N GLY A 804 -28.06 40.86 -16.01
CA GLY A 804 -28.35 40.14 -14.77
C GLY A 804 -27.67 40.70 -13.51
N ASN A 805 -26.48 41.31 -13.64
CA ASN A 805 -25.80 41.99 -12.52
C ASN A 805 -26.55 43.22 -11.96
N ARG A 806 -27.53 43.75 -12.70
CA ARG A 806 -28.31 44.96 -12.36
C ARG A 806 -29.79 44.68 -12.07
N ASP A 807 -30.24 43.44 -12.26
CA ASP A 807 -31.66 43.09 -12.24
C ASP A 807 -32.05 42.38 -10.94
N PHE A 808 -32.75 43.09 -10.05
CA PHE A 808 -33.24 42.51 -8.80
C PHE A 808 -34.30 41.42 -9.01
N ALA A 809 -35.13 41.50 -10.06
CA ALA A 809 -36.13 40.47 -10.34
C ALA A 809 -35.43 39.15 -10.76
N HIS A 810 -34.30 39.26 -11.47
CA HIS A 810 -33.42 38.13 -11.78
C HIS A 810 -32.80 37.53 -10.50
N PHE A 811 -32.17 38.34 -9.64
CA PHE A 811 -31.61 37.85 -8.37
C PHE A 811 -32.68 37.22 -7.45
N ARG A 812 -33.89 37.78 -7.39
CA ARG A 812 -35.03 37.18 -6.68
C ARG A 812 -35.37 35.78 -7.22
N ARG A 813 -35.43 35.60 -8.56
CA ARG A 813 -35.68 34.29 -9.18
C ARG A 813 -34.58 33.28 -8.84
N MET A 814 -33.31 33.70 -8.85
CA MET A 814 -32.19 32.84 -8.46
C MET A 814 -32.28 32.44 -6.98
N ALA A 815 -32.52 33.40 -6.09
CA ALA A 815 -32.67 33.16 -4.65
C ALA A 815 -33.80 32.15 -4.35
N GLN A 816 -34.96 32.33 -4.98
CA GLN A 816 -36.11 31.44 -4.84
C GLN A 816 -35.87 30.06 -5.46
N THR A 817 -35.05 29.96 -6.52
CA THR A 817 -34.63 28.66 -7.07
C THR A 817 -33.67 27.92 -6.15
N ALA A 818 -32.68 28.61 -5.57
CA ALA A 818 -31.79 28.00 -4.58
C ALA A 818 -32.54 27.54 -3.32
N GLU A 819 -33.52 28.34 -2.85
CA GLU A 819 -34.38 27.97 -1.71
C GLU A 819 -35.36 26.82 -2.04
N ARG A 820 -35.87 26.73 -3.28
CA ARG A 820 -36.59 25.55 -3.79
C ARG A 820 -35.72 24.30 -3.69
N GLY A 821 -34.47 24.41 -4.13
CA GLY A 821 -33.46 23.35 -4.09
C GLY A 821 -32.91 23.02 -2.70
N LYS A 822 -33.37 23.67 -1.62
CA LYS A 822 -32.92 23.45 -0.23
C LYS A 822 -31.44 23.76 0.04
N LEU A 823 -30.81 24.60 -0.80
CA LEU A 823 -29.43 25.05 -0.60
C LEU A 823 -29.31 25.83 0.72
N ASP A 824 -28.15 25.70 1.36
CA ASP A 824 -27.83 26.24 2.69
C ASP A 824 -27.80 27.77 2.69
N ALA A 825 -27.08 28.37 1.74
CA ALA A 825 -26.98 29.82 1.65
C ALA A 825 -26.71 30.34 0.23
N LEU A 826 -27.11 31.59 0.01
CA LEU A 826 -26.62 32.43 -1.07
C LEU A 826 -25.28 33.04 -0.63
N PHE A 827 -24.25 32.89 -1.45
CA PHE A 827 -22.91 33.44 -1.21
C PHE A 827 -22.60 34.52 -2.25
N VAL A 828 -22.45 35.77 -1.80
CA VAL A 828 -22.09 36.91 -2.64
C VAL A 828 -20.63 37.31 -2.35
N ALA A 829 -19.76 37.14 -3.35
CA ALA A 829 -18.38 37.60 -3.31
C ALA A 829 -18.30 39.12 -3.55
N ASP A 830 -17.24 39.76 -3.05
CA ASP A 830 -17.05 41.21 -3.18
C ASP A 830 -15.57 41.57 -3.37
N VAL A 831 -15.34 42.67 -4.09
CA VAL A 831 -14.06 43.37 -4.20
C VAL A 831 -14.40 44.85 -4.29
N VAL A 832 -13.88 45.65 -3.36
CA VAL A 832 -14.19 47.09 -3.25
C VAL A 832 -13.40 47.97 -4.24
N ALA A 833 -13.26 47.47 -5.47
CA ALA A 833 -12.67 48.12 -6.63
C ALA A 833 -13.13 47.43 -7.93
N THR A 834 -13.20 48.18 -9.03
CA THR A 834 -13.39 47.62 -10.37
C THR A 834 -12.24 46.68 -10.71
N GLN A 835 -12.53 45.40 -10.98
CA GLN A 835 -11.50 44.37 -11.13
C GLN A 835 -10.76 44.46 -12.48
N GLY A 836 -9.61 45.14 -12.47
CA GLY A 836 -8.60 45.05 -13.53
C GLY A 836 -8.37 46.35 -14.30
N SER A 837 -7.09 46.69 -14.50
CA SER A 837 -6.64 47.92 -15.18
C SER A 837 -6.71 47.87 -16.70
N HIS A 838 -6.86 46.70 -17.31
CA HIS A 838 -6.88 46.54 -18.77
C HIS A 838 -8.30 46.70 -19.33
N VAL A 839 -8.70 47.93 -19.64
CA VAL A 839 -10.04 48.32 -20.13
C VAL A 839 -10.56 47.41 -21.25
N ASP A 840 -9.67 47.00 -22.17
CA ASP A 840 -10.03 46.13 -23.30
C ASP A 840 -10.46 44.71 -22.88
N SER A 841 -9.89 44.19 -21.79
CA SER A 841 -10.34 42.92 -21.19
C SER A 841 -11.59 43.14 -20.36
N LEU A 842 -11.64 44.25 -19.61
CA LEU A 842 -12.76 44.57 -18.73
C LEU A 842 -14.08 44.66 -19.52
N ARG A 843 -14.10 45.36 -20.66
CA ARG A 843 -15.28 45.52 -21.54
C ARG A 843 -15.76 44.23 -22.23
N ARG A 844 -15.05 43.12 -22.07
CA ARG A 844 -15.41 41.78 -22.57
C ARG A 844 -15.91 40.84 -21.48
N SER A 845 -15.96 41.31 -20.22
CA SER A 845 -16.35 40.55 -19.04
C SER A 845 -17.51 41.23 -18.31
N ALA A 846 -18.32 40.45 -17.59
CA ALA A 846 -19.37 40.97 -16.71
C ALA A 846 -18.87 41.17 -15.26
N ARG A 847 -17.62 41.62 -15.08
CA ARG A 847 -17.00 41.85 -13.76
C ARG A 847 -16.79 43.32 -13.40
N ALA A 848 -17.16 44.24 -14.29
CA ALA A 848 -16.97 45.68 -14.09
C ALA A 848 -18.03 46.33 -13.17
N GLU A 849 -19.19 45.70 -13.04
CA GLU A 849 -20.35 46.21 -12.29
C GLU A 849 -21.07 45.05 -11.57
N THR A 850 -21.39 45.25 -10.29
CA THR A 850 -22.17 44.34 -9.45
C THR A 850 -22.90 45.17 -8.38
N PHE A 851 -23.98 44.64 -7.80
CA PHE A 851 -24.54 45.22 -6.57
C PHE A 851 -23.57 45.07 -5.39
N GLU A 852 -23.67 45.97 -4.41
CA GLU A 852 -23.02 45.80 -3.11
C GLU A 852 -23.71 44.65 -2.34
N PRO A 853 -22.96 43.72 -1.72
CA PRO A 853 -23.54 42.47 -1.21
C PRO A 853 -24.62 42.64 -0.13
N LEU A 854 -24.42 43.56 0.82
CA LEU A 854 -25.31 43.68 1.99
C LEU A 854 -26.65 44.32 1.63
N THR A 855 -26.65 45.30 0.73
CA THR A 855 -27.87 45.92 0.19
C THR A 855 -28.65 44.94 -0.68
N LEU A 856 -27.99 44.15 -1.53
CA LEU A 856 -28.64 43.07 -2.29
C LEU A 856 -29.24 42.00 -1.36
N LEU A 857 -28.46 41.49 -0.39
CA LEU A 857 -28.92 40.44 0.51
C LEU A 857 -30.00 40.92 1.49
N ALA A 858 -30.01 42.19 1.89
CA ALA A 858 -31.12 42.76 2.66
C ALA A 858 -32.43 42.81 1.84
N ALA A 859 -32.36 43.10 0.53
CA ALA A 859 -33.53 43.02 -0.34
C ALA A 859 -33.98 41.57 -0.58
N LEU A 860 -33.03 40.62 -0.69
CA LEU A 860 -33.33 39.19 -0.82
C LEU A 860 -33.88 38.55 0.46
N ALA A 861 -33.51 39.07 1.64
CA ALA A 861 -34.04 38.63 2.94
C ALA A 861 -35.58 38.76 3.01
N ALA A 862 -36.15 39.79 2.37
CA ALA A 862 -37.58 40.06 2.36
C ALA A 862 -38.40 39.16 1.41
N VAL A 863 -37.73 38.38 0.53
CA VAL A 863 -38.36 37.53 -0.49
C VAL A 863 -37.92 36.06 -0.42
N THR A 864 -37.30 35.66 0.70
CA THR A 864 -36.85 34.31 1.05
C THR A 864 -37.14 34.04 2.53
N HIS A 865 -37.29 32.77 2.94
CA HIS A 865 -37.79 32.41 4.26
C HIS A 865 -36.94 31.41 5.06
N ARG A 866 -35.93 30.80 4.44
CA ARG A 866 -35.07 29.78 5.01
C ARG A 866 -33.61 29.93 4.56
N ILE A 867 -33.34 30.15 3.28
CA ILE A 867 -31.96 30.14 2.77
C ILE A 867 -31.08 31.21 3.44
N GLY A 868 -29.85 30.84 3.78
CA GLY A 868 -28.82 31.72 4.33
C GLY A 868 -28.37 32.84 3.38
N LEU A 869 -27.81 33.91 3.96
CA LEU A 869 -27.44 35.13 3.27
C LEU A 869 -26.01 35.52 3.65
N ILE A 870 -25.02 35.00 2.89
CA ILE A 870 -23.61 35.19 3.17
C ILE A 870 -23.05 36.34 2.32
N ALA A 871 -22.78 37.48 2.96
CA ALA A 871 -22.12 38.63 2.34
C ALA A 871 -20.61 38.60 2.58
N THR A 872 -19.83 38.85 1.54
CA THR A 872 -18.41 39.19 1.70
C THR A 872 -18.26 40.64 2.13
N ALA A 873 -17.44 40.88 3.15
CA ALA A 873 -17.03 42.23 3.52
C ALA A 873 -15.59 42.21 4.05
N THR A 874 -14.71 42.98 3.42
CA THR A 874 -13.28 43.03 3.79
C THR A 874 -13.07 43.66 5.16
N THR A 875 -12.26 43.03 6.00
CA THR A 875 -11.79 43.66 7.25
C THR A 875 -10.89 44.85 6.95
N THR A 876 -10.12 44.80 5.84
CA THR A 876 -9.03 45.73 5.53
C THR A 876 -9.51 47.18 5.44
N TYR A 877 -10.62 47.43 4.73
CA TYR A 877 -11.12 48.77 4.42
C TYR A 877 -12.42 49.17 5.13
N ASN A 878 -12.89 48.34 6.06
CA ASN A 878 -14.02 48.70 6.93
C ASN A 878 -13.54 49.10 8.34
N ALA A 879 -14.48 49.62 9.13
CA ALA A 879 -14.36 49.76 10.58
C ALA A 879 -15.25 48.72 11.28
N PRO A 880 -14.80 48.09 12.39
CA PRO A 880 -15.49 46.95 12.99
C PRO A 880 -16.89 47.31 13.53
N TYR A 881 -17.10 48.53 14.04
CA TYR A 881 -18.43 48.97 14.50
C TYR A 881 -19.47 49.00 13.37
N HIS A 882 -19.08 49.39 12.15
CA HIS A 882 -19.98 49.39 11.01
C HIS A 882 -20.29 47.97 10.52
N ILE A 883 -19.31 47.05 10.51
CA ILE A 883 -19.53 45.64 10.16
C ILE A 883 -20.46 44.98 11.18
N ALA A 884 -20.18 45.12 12.48
CA ALA A 884 -21.02 44.57 13.54
C ALA A 884 -22.48 45.03 13.39
N ARG A 885 -22.70 46.34 13.17
CA ARG A 885 -24.03 46.91 12.97
C ARG A 885 -24.71 46.39 11.70
N LYS A 886 -24.05 46.42 10.54
CA LYS A 886 -24.63 45.98 9.26
C LYS A 886 -25.07 44.51 9.30
N PHE A 887 -24.21 43.62 9.80
CA PHE A 887 -24.52 42.19 9.86
C PHE A 887 -25.54 41.83 10.94
N ALA A 888 -25.52 42.48 12.11
CA ALA A 888 -26.59 42.29 13.10
C ALA A 888 -27.96 42.73 12.55
N SER A 889 -28.01 43.87 11.85
CA SER A 889 -29.24 44.31 11.17
C SER A 889 -29.71 43.34 10.09
N LEU A 890 -28.82 42.80 9.25
CA LEU A 890 -29.19 41.77 8.26
C LEU A 890 -29.69 40.49 8.94
N ASP A 891 -29.11 40.10 10.07
CA ASP A 891 -29.52 38.91 10.81
C ASP A 891 -30.92 39.06 11.41
N HIS A 892 -31.23 40.22 12.02
CA HIS A 892 -32.58 40.54 12.48
C HIS A 892 -33.59 40.63 11.32
N LEU A 893 -33.26 41.33 10.22
CA LEU A 893 -34.12 41.45 9.04
C LEU A 893 -34.43 40.10 8.38
N SER A 894 -33.52 39.13 8.48
CA SER A 894 -33.66 37.80 7.89
C SER A 894 -34.21 36.75 8.85
N GLY A 895 -34.25 37.01 10.16
CA GLY A 895 -34.68 36.05 11.18
C GLY A 895 -33.60 35.04 11.58
N GLY A 896 -32.32 35.44 11.57
CA GLY A 896 -31.19 34.59 11.95
C GLY A 896 -30.53 33.87 10.77
N ARG A 897 -30.51 34.45 9.56
CA ARG A 897 -29.97 33.81 8.35
C ARG A 897 -28.71 34.48 7.79
N ALA A 898 -28.15 35.49 8.45
CA ALA A 898 -26.97 36.19 7.95
C ALA A 898 -25.67 35.40 8.17
N GLY A 899 -24.75 35.53 7.23
CA GLY A 899 -23.36 35.11 7.39
C GLY A 899 -22.39 36.16 6.85
N TRP A 900 -21.23 36.30 7.49
CA TRP A 900 -20.17 37.22 7.07
C TRP A 900 -18.97 36.43 6.55
N ASN A 901 -18.71 36.52 5.24
CA ASN A 901 -17.43 36.10 4.68
C ASN A 901 -16.36 37.17 4.96
N LEU A 902 -15.59 36.90 6.01
CA LEU A 902 -14.48 37.67 6.50
C LEU A 902 -13.26 37.40 5.60
N VAL A 903 -12.91 38.44 4.83
CA VAL A 903 -11.73 38.42 3.95
C VAL A 903 -10.77 39.54 4.31
N THR A 904 -9.50 39.34 3.96
CA THR A 904 -8.55 40.44 3.78
C THR A 904 -8.51 40.79 2.30
N SER A 905 -8.55 42.07 1.95
CA SER A 905 -8.44 42.52 0.56
C SER A 905 -7.19 41.97 -0.13
N VAL A 906 -7.26 41.78 -1.45
CA VAL A 906 -6.20 41.13 -2.25
C VAL A 906 -5.90 41.83 -3.57
N VAL A 907 -6.79 42.72 -4.04
CA VAL A 907 -6.59 43.50 -5.25
C VAL A 907 -5.95 44.84 -4.83
N PRO A 908 -4.75 45.20 -5.33
CA PRO A 908 -4.06 46.42 -4.90
C PRO A 908 -4.88 47.70 -5.11
N ASP A 909 -5.69 47.75 -6.18
CA ASP A 909 -6.54 48.91 -6.53
C ASP A 909 -7.60 49.22 -5.47
N GLU A 910 -7.99 48.24 -4.63
CA GLU A 910 -8.83 48.48 -3.45
C GLU A 910 -8.22 49.56 -2.53
N ALA A 911 -6.88 49.58 -2.39
CA ALA A 911 -6.19 50.51 -1.50
C ALA A 911 -6.36 51.99 -1.89
N ALA A 912 -6.46 52.26 -3.20
CA ALA A 912 -6.60 53.62 -3.72
C ALA A 912 -7.96 54.24 -3.34
N ASN A 913 -9.02 53.42 -3.29
CA ASN A 913 -10.39 53.87 -2.99
C ASN A 913 -10.59 54.30 -1.53
N PHE A 914 -9.69 53.92 -0.62
CA PHE A 914 -9.79 54.22 0.82
C PHE A 914 -8.62 55.07 1.35
N GLY A 915 -7.87 55.72 0.45
CA GLY A 915 -6.74 56.60 0.83
C GLY A 915 -5.57 55.86 1.51
N ALA A 916 -5.43 54.57 1.24
CA ALA A 916 -4.56 53.64 1.98
C ALA A 916 -3.54 52.94 1.07
N ALA A 917 -3.05 53.65 0.05
CA ALA A 917 -1.96 53.20 -0.83
C ALA A 917 -0.59 53.56 -0.23
N PRO A 918 0.42 52.65 -0.24
CA PRO A 918 0.40 51.31 -0.82
C PRO A 918 -0.40 50.29 0.00
N HIS A 919 -0.95 49.29 -0.70
CA HIS A 919 -1.74 48.21 -0.10
C HIS A 919 -0.98 47.46 1.01
N LEU A 920 -1.60 47.32 2.19
CA LEU A 920 -1.01 46.69 3.38
C LEU A 920 -0.40 45.31 3.11
N ALA A 921 0.74 44.99 3.74
CA ALA A 921 1.42 43.72 3.54
C ALA A 921 0.61 42.52 4.07
N HIS A 922 0.79 41.34 3.44
CA HIS A 922 -0.07 40.17 3.66
C HIS A 922 -0.18 39.76 5.13
N ALA A 923 0.93 39.72 5.88
CA ALA A 923 0.94 39.33 7.29
C ALA A 923 0.13 40.30 8.16
N ASP A 924 0.34 41.61 8.00
CA ASP A 924 -0.33 42.66 8.77
C ASP A 924 -1.85 42.63 8.57
N ARG A 925 -2.30 42.29 7.36
CA ARG A 925 -3.74 42.14 7.07
C ARG A 925 -4.38 41.01 7.91
N TYR A 926 -3.67 39.90 8.16
CA TYR A 926 -4.19 38.81 9.00
C TYR A 926 -4.14 39.13 10.50
N VAL A 927 -3.07 39.79 10.98
CA VAL A 927 -3.00 40.27 12.38
C VAL A 927 -4.15 41.25 12.68
N ARG A 928 -4.36 42.22 11.78
CA ARG A 928 -5.47 43.16 11.87
C ARG A 928 -6.84 42.48 11.75
N ALA A 929 -6.97 41.40 10.96
CA ALA A 929 -8.21 40.65 10.82
C ALA A 929 -8.61 39.87 12.09
N ASP A 930 -7.65 39.28 12.83
CA ASP A 930 -7.91 38.65 14.14
C ASP A 930 -8.42 39.67 15.15
N GLU A 931 -7.79 40.84 15.26
CA GLU A 931 -8.27 41.90 16.16
C GLU A 931 -9.66 42.39 15.73
N PHE A 932 -9.87 42.62 14.43
CA PHE A 932 -11.15 43.07 13.89
C PHE A 932 -12.29 42.10 14.24
N GLN A 933 -12.09 40.80 14.05
CA GLN A 933 -13.11 39.77 14.33
C GLN A 933 -13.48 39.77 15.81
N ARG A 934 -12.49 39.84 16.72
CA ARG A 934 -12.74 39.89 18.17
C ARG A 934 -13.53 41.13 18.59
N VAL A 935 -13.25 42.29 17.99
CA VAL A 935 -14.04 43.51 18.22
C VAL A 935 -15.48 43.36 17.72
N VAL A 936 -15.69 42.76 16.54
CA VAL A 936 -17.05 42.55 16.01
C VAL A 936 -17.85 41.58 16.89
N ALA A 937 -17.27 40.45 17.29
CA ALA A 937 -17.93 39.49 18.17
C ALA A 937 -18.29 40.12 19.54
N GLY A 938 -17.36 40.84 20.15
CA GLY A 938 -17.60 41.55 21.42
C GLY A 938 -18.62 42.70 21.30
N LEU A 939 -18.84 43.25 20.11
CA LEU A 939 -19.93 44.20 19.86
C LEU A 939 -21.28 43.50 19.77
N TRP A 940 -21.37 42.32 19.15
CA TRP A 940 -22.62 41.56 19.09
C TRP A 940 -23.12 41.10 20.47
N ASP A 941 -22.22 40.85 21.43
CA ASP A 941 -22.54 40.60 22.85
C ASP A 941 -22.66 41.88 23.70
N SER A 942 -23.05 43.03 23.09
CA SER A 942 -23.36 44.26 23.87
C SER A 942 -24.68 44.17 24.65
N TRP A 943 -25.56 43.24 24.28
CA TRP A 943 -26.86 43.01 24.91
C TRP A 943 -27.01 41.52 25.17
N GLU A 944 -27.65 41.11 26.26
CA GLU A 944 -28.09 39.71 26.44
C GLU A 944 -29.37 39.42 25.63
N ASP A 945 -29.69 38.14 25.42
CA ASP A 945 -30.77 37.71 24.51
C ASP A 945 -32.15 38.26 24.89
N ASP A 946 -32.42 38.47 26.18
CA ASP A 946 -33.67 38.98 26.76
C ASP A 946 -33.45 40.33 27.47
N ALA A 947 -32.52 41.16 26.97
CA ALA A 947 -32.25 42.49 27.51
C ALA A 947 -33.43 43.46 27.33
N PHE A 948 -34.18 43.36 26.23
CA PHE A 948 -35.32 44.22 25.92
C PHE A 948 -36.62 43.62 26.49
N VAL A 949 -36.96 44.02 27.72
CA VAL A 949 -38.13 43.50 28.45
C VAL A 949 -39.46 44.15 28.04
N GLU A 950 -39.41 45.33 27.40
CA GLU A 950 -40.55 46.04 26.80
C GLU A 950 -41.79 46.18 27.74
N ASP A 951 -41.54 46.32 29.04
CA ASP A 951 -42.57 46.31 30.07
C ASP A 951 -43.31 47.65 30.11
N LYS A 952 -44.49 47.65 29.48
CA LYS A 952 -45.42 48.79 29.43
C LYS A 952 -46.00 49.18 30.79
N ALA A 953 -45.98 48.30 31.79
CA ALA A 953 -46.52 48.59 33.12
C ALA A 953 -45.49 49.31 34.01
N THR A 954 -44.21 48.93 33.94
CA THR A 954 -43.13 49.62 34.67
C THR A 954 -42.48 50.76 33.86
N GLY A 955 -42.70 50.82 32.55
CA GLY A 955 -42.07 51.79 31.64
C GLY A 955 -40.63 51.43 31.27
N LEU A 956 -40.14 50.25 31.65
CA LEU A 956 -38.79 49.79 31.36
C LEU A 956 -38.71 49.13 29.99
N HIS A 957 -38.05 49.78 29.04
CA HIS A 957 -37.82 49.20 27.70
C HIS A 957 -36.75 48.09 27.71
N PHE A 958 -35.77 48.17 28.61
CA PHE A 958 -34.69 47.19 28.73
C PHE A 958 -34.13 47.09 30.17
N ASP A 959 -33.53 45.95 30.51
CA ASP A 959 -32.77 45.76 31.75
C ASP A 959 -31.33 46.25 31.58
N HIS A 960 -31.00 47.35 32.26
CA HIS A 960 -29.66 47.95 32.20
C HIS A 960 -28.52 47.01 32.66
N ARG A 961 -28.81 45.97 33.45
CA ARG A 961 -27.81 44.99 33.91
C ARG A 961 -27.36 44.06 32.78
N LYS A 962 -28.18 43.96 31.74
CA LYS A 962 -27.98 43.14 30.53
C LYS A 962 -27.39 43.94 29.35
N LEU A 963 -27.03 45.20 29.59
CA LEU A 963 -26.30 46.06 28.66
C LEU A 963 -24.82 46.10 29.06
N HIS A 964 -23.95 45.69 28.14
CA HIS A 964 -22.51 45.61 28.36
C HIS A 964 -21.76 46.44 27.31
N VAL A 965 -20.72 47.15 27.75
CA VAL A 965 -19.96 48.10 26.91
C VAL A 965 -18.56 47.54 26.66
N LEU A 966 -18.18 47.39 25.39
CA LEU A 966 -16.99 46.65 24.97
C LEU A 966 -15.65 47.28 25.41
N HIS A 967 -15.51 48.60 25.31
CA HIS A 967 -14.30 49.36 25.69
C HIS A 967 -12.96 48.82 25.11
N HIS A 968 -12.98 48.19 23.94
CA HIS A 968 -11.77 47.62 23.33
C HIS A 968 -10.71 48.68 23.01
N ARG A 969 -9.46 48.39 23.38
CA ARG A 969 -8.25 49.10 22.94
C ARG A 969 -7.19 48.06 22.57
N GLY A 970 -6.87 47.95 21.29
CA GLY A 970 -5.84 47.06 20.75
C GLY A 970 -4.82 47.80 19.89
N ALA A 971 -4.05 47.07 19.09
CA ALA A 971 -2.99 47.62 18.25
C ALA A 971 -3.55 48.35 17.03
N HIS A 972 -4.71 47.93 16.53
CA HIS A 972 -5.33 48.48 15.33
C HIS A 972 -6.64 49.24 15.59
N PHE A 973 -7.35 48.95 16.68
CA PHE A 973 -8.67 49.54 16.95
C PHE A 973 -8.84 50.05 18.40
N SER A 974 -9.57 51.15 18.52
CA SER A 974 -10.09 51.67 19.79
C SER A 974 -11.60 51.89 19.62
N VAL A 975 -12.42 51.08 20.31
CA VAL A 975 -13.88 51.01 20.06
C VAL A 975 -14.63 50.91 21.38
N ARG A 976 -15.44 51.94 21.68
CA ARG A 976 -16.18 52.01 22.95
C ARG A 976 -17.34 50.99 23.02
N GLY A 977 -18.19 50.94 22.00
CA GLY A 977 -19.52 50.35 22.14
C GLY A 977 -20.45 51.20 23.03
N PRO A 978 -21.61 50.64 23.45
CA PRO A 978 -22.17 49.35 23.03
C PRO A 978 -22.61 49.39 21.55
N LEU A 979 -22.95 48.24 20.97
CA LEU A 979 -23.62 48.17 19.67
C LEU A 979 -25.06 48.67 19.80
N ASN A 980 -25.51 49.49 18.85
CA ASN A 980 -26.87 50.04 18.83
C ASN A 980 -27.88 49.14 18.07
N VAL A 981 -27.69 47.82 18.16
CA VAL A 981 -28.55 46.77 17.63
C VAL A 981 -28.57 45.64 18.67
N ALA A 982 -29.74 45.06 18.91
CA ALA A 982 -29.89 43.93 19.84
C ALA A 982 -29.06 42.71 19.40
N ARG A 983 -28.75 41.80 20.35
CA ARG A 983 -28.06 40.54 20.06
C ARG A 983 -28.76 39.77 18.94
N ALA A 984 -27.97 39.15 18.06
CA ALA A 984 -28.51 38.57 16.84
C ALA A 984 -29.32 37.28 17.15
N PRO A 985 -30.39 36.94 16.41
CA PRO A 985 -31.25 35.80 16.74
C PRO A 985 -30.47 34.48 16.91
N GLN A 986 -29.55 34.20 15.99
CA GLN A 986 -28.65 33.03 16.04
C GLN A 986 -27.40 33.25 16.91
N GLY A 987 -27.47 34.15 17.89
CA GLY A 987 -26.35 34.58 18.74
C GLY A 987 -25.47 35.57 18.01
N HIS A 988 -24.65 35.06 17.08
CA HIS A 988 -23.84 35.84 16.13
C HIS A 988 -24.09 35.34 14.69
N PRO A 989 -24.08 36.24 13.69
CA PRO A 989 -24.05 35.87 12.27
C PRO A 989 -22.93 34.86 11.97
N VAL A 990 -23.17 33.90 11.08
CA VAL A 990 -22.21 32.81 10.81
C VAL A 990 -20.93 33.35 10.18
N LEU A 991 -19.78 33.00 10.76
CA LEU A 991 -18.48 33.47 10.28
C LEU A 991 -17.94 32.55 9.18
N VAL A 992 -17.71 33.11 8.00
CA VAL A 992 -17.09 32.42 6.85
C VAL A 992 -15.71 33.02 6.59
N GLN A 993 -14.74 32.20 6.18
CA GLN A 993 -13.38 32.65 5.88
C GLN A 993 -12.92 32.07 4.55
N ALA A 994 -12.25 32.87 3.72
CA ALA A 994 -11.65 32.41 2.47
C ALA A 994 -10.12 32.42 2.57
N GLY A 995 -9.49 31.24 2.48
CA GLY A 995 -8.04 31.14 2.59
C GLY A 995 -7.50 29.72 2.63
N SER A 996 -6.30 29.53 2.07
CA SER A 996 -5.57 28.26 2.18
C SER A 996 -4.09 28.45 2.54
N SER A 997 -3.67 29.69 2.85
CA SER A 997 -2.37 30.00 3.45
C SER A 997 -2.33 29.59 4.92
N GLU A 998 -1.15 29.42 5.49
CA GLU A 998 -0.97 29.02 6.90
C GLU A 998 -1.68 29.98 7.87
N ALA A 999 -1.53 31.30 7.68
CA ALA A 999 -2.24 32.32 8.46
C ALA A 999 -3.77 32.26 8.28
N GLY A 1000 -4.25 31.95 7.08
CA GLY A 1000 -5.68 31.77 6.80
C GLY A 1000 -6.25 30.53 7.49
N ARG A 1001 -5.54 29.39 7.45
CA ARG A 1001 -5.94 28.16 8.14
C ARG A 1001 -5.98 28.34 9.66
N GLU A 1002 -5.01 29.06 10.22
CA GLU A 1002 -4.95 29.31 11.67
C GLU A 1002 -6.05 30.28 12.13
N LEU A 1003 -6.34 31.34 11.35
CA LEU A 1003 -7.50 32.23 11.60
C LEU A 1003 -8.82 31.46 11.45
N ALA A 1004 -8.96 30.61 10.44
CA ALA A 1004 -10.16 29.82 10.23
C ALA A 1004 -10.40 28.81 11.36
N ALA A 1005 -9.36 28.10 11.80
CA ALA A 1005 -9.44 27.19 12.95
C ALA A 1005 -9.87 27.92 14.23
N ARG A 1006 -9.44 29.17 14.40
CA ARG A 1006 -9.79 30.01 15.56
C ARG A 1006 -11.25 30.45 15.56
N CYS A 1007 -11.75 31.05 14.48
CA CYS A 1007 -13.06 31.74 14.50
C CYS A 1007 -14.00 31.46 13.32
N ALA A 1008 -13.55 30.84 12.23
CA ALA A 1008 -14.43 30.56 11.09
C ALA A 1008 -15.26 29.30 11.33
N GLU A 1009 -16.50 29.32 10.87
CA GLU A 1009 -17.52 28.28 11.02
C GLU A 1009 -17.89 27.66 9.66
N VAL A 1010 -17.57 28.38 8.58
CA VAL A 1010 -17.44 27.84 7.22
C VAL A 1010 -16.10 28.31 6.65
N ILE A 1011 -15.40 27.47 5.90
CA ILE A 1011 -14.21 27.87 5.13
C ILE A 1011 -14.43 27.61 3.63
N PHE A 1012 -14.18 28.64 2.83
CA PHE A 1012 -14.24 28.57 1.37
C PHE A 1012 -12.83 28.33 0.81
N THR A 1013 -12.69 27.27 0.00
CA THR A 1013 -11.40 26.78 -0.48
C THR A 1013 -11.42 26.40 -1.96
N ALA A 1014 -10.25 26.04 -2.50
CA ALA A 1014 -10.05 25.83 -3.95
C ALA A 1014 -9.19 24.58 -4.26
N GLN A 1015 -9.27 23.52 -3.46
CA GLN A 1015 -8.65 22.25 -3.81
C GLN A 1015 -9.35 21.64 -5.03
N HIS A 1016 -8.57 21.13 -5.98
CA HIS A 1016 -9.08 20.54 -7.24
C HIS A 1016 -8.81 19.04 -7.36
N ARG A 1017 -8.14 18.44 -6.36
CA ARG A 1017 -7.85 17.00 -6.26
C ARG A 1017 -8.32 16.50 -4.90
N LEU A 1018 -8.82 15.26 -4.85
CA LEU A 1018 -9.32 14.66 -3.62
C LEU A 1018 -8.22 14.50 -2.57
N ASP A 1019 -7.04 14.00 -2.93
CA ASP A 1019 -5.92 13.80 -2.00
C ASP A 1019 -5.49 15.13 -1.32
N ASP A 1020 -5.41 16.21 -2.10
CA ASP A 1020 -5.08 17.56 -1.60
C ASP A 1020 -6.19 18.10 -0.68
N ALA A 1021 -7.45 17.78 -0.99
CA ALA A 1021 -8.61 18.14 -0.20
C ALA A 1021 -8.66 17.39 1.13
N GLN A 1022 -8.37 16.08 1.14
CA GLN A 1022 -8.26 15.27 2.36
C GLN A 1022 -7.13 15.75 3.27
N ALA A 1023 -5.95 16.04 2.69
CA ALA A 1023 -4.82 16.57 3.44
C ALA A 1023 -5.15 17.94 4.07
N PHE A 1024 -5.86 18.81 3.34
CA PHE A 1024 -6.33 20.09 3.85
C PHE A 1024 -7.42 19.94 4.92
N TYR A 1025 -8.37 19.02 4.72
CA TYR A 1025 -9.46 18.73 5.65
C TYR A 1025 -8.90 18.26 7.01
N ALA A 1026 -7.98 17.30 6.99
CA ALA A 1026 -7.31 16.80 8.19
C ALA A 1026 -6.49 17.88 8.91
N ASP A 1027 -5.72 18.70 8.18
CA ASP A 1027 -4.93 19.80 8.74
C ASP A 1027 -5.83 20.84 9.45
N VAL A 1028 -6.87 21.33 8.76
CA VAL A 1028 -7.73 22.38 9.32
C VAL A 1028 -8.58 21.85 10.47
N LYS A 1029 -9.21 20.67 10.34
CA LYS A 1029 -10.01 20.06 11.43
C LYS A 1029 -9.13 19.77 12.66
N GLY A 1030 -7.90 19.30 12.46
CA GLY A 1030 -6.95 19.02 13.54
C GLY A 1030 -6.47 20.26 14.31
N ARG A 1031 -6.62 21.48 13.77
CA ARG A 1031 -6.26 22.72 14.47
C ARG A 1031 -7.33 23.20 15.46
N LEU A 1032 -8.60 22.82 15.28
CA LEU A 1032 -9.73 23.37 16.05
C LEU A 1032 -9.63 23.10 17.56
N ALA A 1033 -9.08 21.95 17.96
CA ALA A 1033 -8.91 21.57 19.36
C ALA A 1033 -8.07 22.58 20.16
N ARG A 1034 -7.10 23.26 19.52
CA ARG A 1034 -6.29 24.33 20.16
C ARG A 1034 -7.11 25.52 20.65
N TYR A 1035 -8.31 25.68 20.11
CA TYR A 1035 -9.24 26.77 20.39
C TYR A 1035 -10.50 26.29 21.13
N GLY A 1036 -10.50 25.05 21.65
CA GLY A 1036 -11.65 24.46 22.36
C GLY A 1036 -12.84 24.16 21.45
N ARG A 1037 -12.63 24.01 20.14
CA ARG A 1037 -13.68 23.77 19.14
C ARG A 1037 -13.68 22.31 18.69
N GLN A 1038 -14.87 21.74 18.47
CA GLN A 1038 -15.02 20.39 17.90
C GLN A 1038 -14.91 20.42 16.37
N PRO A 1039 -14.48 19.33 15.71
CA PRO A 1039 -14.36 19.26 14.25
C PRO A 1039 -15.61 19.69 13.47
N ASP A 1040 -16.80 19.45 14.03
CA ASP A 1040 -18.08 19.80 13.41
C ASP A 1040 -18.45 21.28 13.50
N HIS A 1041 -17.77 22.06 14.35
CA HIS A 1041 -17.99 23.51 14.49
C HIS A 1041 -17.45 24.32 13.30
N LEU A 1042 -16.82 23.68 12.31
CA LEU A 1042 -16.36 24.28 11.05
C LEU A 1042 -16.74 23.36 9.88
N LYS A 1043 -17.39 23.91 8.85
CA LYS A 1043 -17.67 23.23 7.58
C LYS A 1043 -16.70 23.66 6.47
N ILE A 1044 -16.09 22.69 5.78
CA ILE A 1044 -15.11 22.90 4.70
C ILE A 1044 -15.80 22.75 3.35
N LEU A 1045 -16.00 23.87 2.63
CA LEU A 1045 -16.78 23.95 1.40
C LEU A 1045 -15.91 24.44 0.22
N PRO A 1046 -15.21 23.55 -0.50
CA PRO A 1046 -14.51 23.90 -1.73
C PRO A 1046 -15.45 24.43 -2.81
N GLY A 1047 -14.92 25.30 -3.68
CA GLY A 1047 -15.63 25.81 -4.85
C GLY A 1047 -15.68 24.79 -5.99
N VAL A 1048 -16.86 24.56 -6.55
CA VAL A 1048 -17.09 23.67 -7.70
C VAL A 1048 -18.05 24.32 -8.70
N MET A 1049 -17.81 24.15 -10.00
CA MET A 1049 -18.64 24.71 -11.07
C MET A 1049 -19.21 23.62 -11.98
N PRO A 1050 -20.34 22.98 -11.61
CA PRO A 1050 -20.92 21.91 -12.41
C PRO A 1050 -21.47 22.40 -13.75
N ILE A 1051 -21.16 21.67 -14.82
CA ILE A 1051 -21.83 21.76 -16.12
C ILE A 1051 -22.68 20.49 -16.27
N VAL A 1052 -23.98 20.63 -16.01
CA VAL A 1052 -24.94 19.52 -16.00
C VAL A 1052 -25.56 19.37 -17.40
N GLY A 1053 -25.48 18.18 -17.98
CA GLY A 1053 -26.22 17.83 -19.20
C GLY A 1053 -27.09 16.61 -19.00
N ALA A 1054 -28.19 16.48 -19.76
CA ALA A 1054 -29.03 15.28 -19.74
C ALA A 1054 -28.27 14.03 -20.18
N THR A 1055 -27.20 14.21 -20.97
CA THR A 1055 -26.25 13.16 -21.37
C THR A 1055 -24.81 13.68 -21.27
N GLU A 1056 -23.84 12.76 -21.30
CA GLU A 1056 -22.41 13.11 -21.40
C GLU A 1056 -22.04 13.82 -22.71
N ALA A 1057 -22.88 13.74 -23.75
CA ALA A 1057 -22.72 14.55 -24.96
C ALA A 1057 -23.16 16.00 -24.70
N ASP A 1058 -24.40 16.19 -24.24
CA ASP A 1058 -24.98 17.49 -23.89
C ASP A 1058 -24.10 18.27 -22.89
N ALA A 1059 -23.59 17.62 -21.84
CA ALA A 1059 -22.70 18.27 -20.87
C ALA A 1059 -21.39 18.79 -21.51
N ARG A 1060 -20.81 18.02 -22.44
CA ARG A 1060 -19.61 18.43 -23.20
C ARG A 1060 -19.93 19.51 -24.24
N ASP A 1061 -21.12 19.49 -24.84
CA ASP A 1061 -21.57 20.50 -25.80
C ASP A 1061 -21.81 21.84 -25.10
N LYS A 1062 -22.45 21.84 -23.92
CA LYS A 1062 -22.58 23.02 -23.05
C LYS A 1062 -21.21 23.60 -22.65
N LEU A 1063 -20.24 22.75 -22.30
CA LEU A 1063 -18.87 23.22 -22.00
C LEU A 1063 -18.17 23.81 -23.22
N ARG A 1064 -18.24 23.14 -24.38
CA ARG A 1064 -17.63 23.63 -25.63
C ARG A 1064 -18.22 24.97 -26.06
N ALA A 1065 -19.54 25.08 -26.10
CA ALA A 1065 -20.23 26.33 -26.43
C ALA A 1065 -19.83 27.49 -25.50
N LEU A 1066 -19.47 27.21 -24.24
CA LEU A 1066 -18.99 28.22 -23.30
C LEU A 1066 -17.50 28.58 -23.50
N GLN A 1067 -16.67 27.62 -23.91
CA GLN A 1067 -15.25 27.85 -24.24
C GLN A 1067 -15.09 28.61 -25.56
N ASP A 1068 -15.89 28.29 -26.58
CA ASP A 1068 -15.94 28.98 -27.88
C ASP A 1068 -16.30 30.48 -27.74
N LEU A 1069 -16.95 30.86 -26.63
CA LEU A 1069 -17.29 32.25 -26.30
C LEU A 1069 -16.15 33.03 -25.63
N ILE A 1070 -14.96 32.45 -25.41
CA ILE A 1070 -13.82 33.16 -24.82
C ILE A 1070 -13.13 34.03 -25.88
N ASP A 1071 -13.30 35.35 -25.76
CA ASP A 1071 -12.55 36.32 -26.57
C ASP A 1071 -11.05 36.24 -26.21
N PRO A 1072 -10.12 36.13 -27.19
CA PRO A 1072 -8.70 36.01 -26.92
C PRO A 1072 -8.10 37.14 -26.07
N VAL A 1073 -8.61 38.37 -26.18
CA VAL A 1073 -8.12 39.51 -25.36
C VAL A 1073 -8.39 39.27 -23.87
N LEU A 1074 -9.56 38.68 -23.55
CA LEU A 1074 -9.93 38.30 -22.19
C LEU A 1074 -9.16 37.06 -21.72
N GLY A 1075 -9.01 36.05 -22.59
CA GLY A 1075 -8.25 34.84 -22.30
C GLY A 1075 -6.77 35.11 -21.99
N LEU A 1076 -6.11 35.91 -22.85
CA LEU A 1076 -4.73 36.35 -22.67
C LEU A 1076 -4.56 37.16 -21.38
N ARG A 1077 -5.47 38.09 -21.07
CA ARG A 1077 -5.39 38.87 -19.83
C ARG A 1077 -5.52 37.98 -18.59
N LEU A 1078 -6.46 37.03 -18.60
CA LEU A 1078 -6.65 36.08 -17.50
C LEU A 1078 -5.40 35.22 -17.26
N LEU A 1079 -4.71 34.82 -18.33
CA LEU A 1079 -3.45 34.12 -18.25
C LEU A 1079 -2.32 35.03 -17.70
N ALA A 1080 -2.19 36.26 -18.23
CA ALA A 1080 -1.21 37.24 -17.77
C ALA A 1080 -1.36 37.58 -16.27
N ASP A 1081 -2.58 37.82 -15.79
CA ASP A 1081 -2.87 38.10 -14.37
C ASP A 1081 -2.37 37.00 -13.42
N ASN A 1082 -2.43 35.75 -13.87
CA ASN A 1082 -1.97 34.58 -13.13
C ASN A 1082 -0.47 34.28 -13.34
N ALA A 1083 0.07 34.61 -14.51
CA ALA A 1083 1.44 34.32 -14.93
C ALA A 1083 2.43 35.47 -14.68
N GLY A 1084 2.02 36.55 -13.98
CA GLY A 1084 2.90 37.61 -13.52
C GLY A 1084 2.89 38.91 -14.32
N ASP A 1085 1.75 39.29 -14.89
CA ASP A 1085 1.54 40.47 -15.74
C ASP A 1085 2.35 40.50 -17.06
N PHE A 1086 2.94 39.37 -17.47
CA PHE A 1086 3.60 39.30 -18.77
C PHE A 1086 2.58 39.37 -19.91
N ASP A 1087 2.77 40.31 -20.84
CA ASP A 1087 1.89 40.46 -22.00
C ASP A 1087 2.14 39.35 -23.04
N LEU A 1088 1.07 38.62 -23.36
CA LEU A 1088 1.07 37.54 -24.33
C LEU A 1088 0.41 37.94 -25.67
N SER A 1089 -0.03 39.20 -25.83
CA SER A 1089 -0.74 39.70 -27.02
C SER A 1089 0.05 39.58 -28.32
N GLY A 1090 1.37 39.66 -28.27
CA GLY A 1090 2.28 39.52 -29.42
C GLY A 1090 2.58 38.08 -29.85
N TYR A 1091 2.04 37.06 -29.17
CA TYR A 1091 2.36 35.65 -29.43
C TYR A 1091 1.20 34.92 -30.15
N PRO A 1092 1.50 33.95 -31.04
CA PRO A 1092 0.46 33.19 -31.73
C PRO A 1092 -0.34 32.36 -30.74
N LEU A 1093 -1.67 32.57 -30.68
CA LEU A 1093 -2.60 31.89 -29.76
C LEU A 1093 -2.51 30.36 -29.83
N ASP A 1094 -2.31 29.84 -31.04
CA ASP A 1094 -2.23 28.41 -31.34
C ASP A 1094 -0.77 27.89 -31.33
N GLY A 1095 0.17 28.72 -30.86
CA GLY A 1095 1.55 28.34 -30.54
C GLY A 1095 1.76 28.06 -29.05
N PRO A 1096 2.96 27.58 -28.66
CA PRO A 1096 3.30 27.29 -27.28
C PRO A 1096 3.48 28.58 -26.45
N LEU A 1097 3.28 28.47 -25.13
CA LEU A 1097 3.62 29.53 -24.19
C LEU A 1097 5.14 29.88 -24.27
N PRO A 1098 5.52 31.16 -24.43
CA PRO A 1098 6.92 31.58 -24.46
C PRO A 1098 7.58 31.48 -23.08
N ASP A 1099 8.90 31.61 -23.05
CA ASP A 1099 9.66 31.73 -21.81
C ASP A 1099 9.33 33.05 -21.12
N LEU A 1100 8.72 32.96 -19.93
CA LEU A 1100 8.29 34.11 -19.16
C LEU A 1100 9.42 34.64 -18.26
N PRO A 1101 9.63 35.96 -18.14
CA PRO A 1101 10.54 36.54 -17.16
C PRO A 1101 10.02 36.30 -15.74
N ALA A 1102 10.93 36.22 -14.77
CA ALA A 1102 10.59 35.89 -13.38
C ALA A 1102 9.55 36.86 -12.77
N SER A 1103 8.38 36.31 -12.40
CA SER A 1103 7.25 37.08 -11.87
C SER A 1103 7.57 37.81 -10.56
N ASN A 1104 7.21 39.09 -10.50
CA ASN A 1104 7.17 39.88 -9.27
C ASN A 1104 5.87 39.70 -8.45
N ARG A 1105 4.85 39.00 -8.97
CA ARG A 1105 3.63 38.63 -8.23
C ARG A 1105 3.80 37.31 -7.47
N SER A 1106 3.97 36.21 -8.20
CA SER A 1106 4.07 34.86 -7.60
C SER A 1106 4.90 33.94 -8.49
N LYS A 1107 6.17 33.75 -8.12
CA LYS A 1107 7.11 32.88 -8.84
C LYS A 1107 6.62 31.43 -8.90
N SER A 1108 6.07 30.91 -7.80
CA SER A 1108 5.53 29.54 -7.74
C SER A 1108 4.29 29.35 -8.62
N ARG A 1109 3.37 30.33 -8.67
CA ARG A 1109 2.18 30.25 -9.53
C ARG A 1109 2.50 30.41 -11.01
N GLN A 1110 3.43 31.30 -11.36
CA GLN A 1110 3.97 31.40 -12.71
C GLN A 1110 4.63 30.07 -13.15
N GLN A 1111 5.46 29.47 -12.29
CA GLN A 1111 6.10 28.19 -12.58
C GLN A 1111 5.07 27.07 -12.81
N LEU A 1112 4.02 26.98 -11.99
CA LEU A 1112 2.93 26.00 -12.18
C LEU A 1112 2.22 26.15 -13.55
N ILE A 1113 2.02 27.39 -14.03
CA ILE A 1113 1.42 27.67 -15.35
C ILE A 1113 2.35 27.22 -16.47
N VAL A 1114 3.64 27.57 -16.37
CA VAL A 1114 4.68 27.20 -17.33
C VAL A 1114 4.86 25.68 -17.38
N ASP A 1115 4.86 25.01 -16.23
CA ASP A 1115 4.99 23.55 -16.12
C ASP A 1115 3.75 22.83 -16.67
N LEU A 1116 2.55 23.34 -16.41
CA LEU A 1116 1.30 22.82 -17.00
C LEU A 1116 1.35 22.91 -18.53
N ALA A 1117 1.63 24.10 -19.07
CA ALA A 1117 1.72 24.34 -20.51
C ALA A 1117 2.75 23.42 -21.19
N ARG A 1118 3.94 23.30 -20.59
CA ARG A 1118 5.05 22.46 -21.10
C ARG A 1118 4.85 20.96 -20.87
N ARG A 1119 4.04 20.53 -19.90
CA ARG A 1119 3.74 19.11 -19.62
C ARG A 1119 2.69 18.57 -20.58
N GLU A 1120 1.64 19.36 -20.84
CA GLU A 1120 0.48 18.95 -21.64
C GLU A 1120 0.55 19.47 -23.08
N HIS A 1121 1.65 20.15 -23.46
CA HIS A 1121 1.87 20.75 -24.79
C HIS A 1121 0.73 21.68 -25.24
N LEU A 1122 0.17 22.42 -24.28
CA LEU A 1122 -0.98 23.30 -24.51
C LEU A 1122 -0.56 24.53 -25.32
N THR A 1123 -1.39 24.89 -26.30
CA THR A 1123 -1.32 26.20 -26.93
C THR A 1123 -1.71 27.30 -25.94
N ILE A 1124 -1.35 28.55 -26.20
CA ILE A 1124 -1.78 29.69 -25.37
C ILE A 1124 -3.31 29.75 -25.25
N ARG A 1125 -4.02 29.41 -26.34
CA ARG A 1125 -5.48 29.25 -26.39
C ARG A 1125 -5.99 28.21 -25.38
N GLN A 1126 -5.53 26.96 -25.54
CA GLN A 1126 -5.94 25.84 -24.68
C GLN A 1126 -5.57 26.09 -23.21
N LEU A 1127 -4.46 26.80 -22.96
CA LEU A 1127 -4.02 27.17 -21.63
C LEU A 1127 -4.97 28.19 -20.98
N TYR A 1128 -5.40 29.25 -21.68
CA TYR A 1128 -6.38 30.18 -21.10
C TYR A 1128 -7.76 29.53 -20.94
N GLU A 1129 -8.18 28.65 -21.86
CA GLU A 1129 -9.43 27.89 -21.76
C GLU A 1129 -9.43 26.99 -20.51
N ARG A 1130 -8.29 26.34 -20.24
CA ARG A 1130 -8.08 25.51 -19.04
C ARG A 1130 -8.19 26.33 -17.75
N PHE A 1131 -7.67 27.56 -17.73
CA PHE A 1131 -7.76 28.45 -16.57
C PHE A 1131 -9.14 29.10 -16.40
N ALA A 1132 -9.85 29.44 -17.49
CA ALA A 1132 -11.25 29.84 -17.45
C ALA A 1132 -12.14 28.72 -16.90
N SER A 1133 -11.77 27.47 -17.17
CA SER A 1133 -12.45 26.24 -16.73
C SER A 1133 -12.02 25.74 -15.33
N ALA A 1134 -11.36 26.56 -14.51
CA ALA A 1134 -10.90 26.13 -13.18
C ALA A 1134 -12.10 25.77 -12.27
N GLY A 1135 -12.02 24.60 -11.61
CA GLY A 1135 -13.09 24.07 -10.77
C GLY A 1135 -14.31 23.51 -11.52
N ILE A 1136 -14.29 23.43 -12.86
CA ILE A 1136 -15.38 22.81 -13.63
C ILE A 1136 -15.41 21.30 -13.43
N VAL A 1137 -16.63 20.77 -13.20
CA VAL A 1137 -16.95 19.34 -13.29
C VAL A 1137 -18.08 19.19 -14.30
N THR A 1138 -17.93 18.31 -15.28
CA THR A 1138 -18.85 18.20 -16.42
C THR A 1138 -19.41 16.79 -16.50
N GLY A 1139 -20.72 16.64 -16.65
CA GLY A 1139 -21.34 15.34 -16.92
C GLY A 1139 -22.84 15.30 -16.69
N THR A 1140 -23.37 14.08 -16.66
CA THR A 1140 -24.77 13.78 -16.29
C THR A 1140 -25.07 14.12 -14.83
N PRO A 1141 -26.35 14.30 -14.42
CA PRO A 1141 -26.68 14.62 -13.03
C PRO A 1141 -26.20 13.54 -12.06
N LYS A 1142 -26.22 12.28 -12.51
CA LYS A 1142 -25.63 11.14 -11.82
C LYS A 1142 -24.12 11.29 -11.65
N ALA A 1143 -23.37 11.65 -12.71
CA ALA A 1143 -21.92 11.83 -12.64
C ALA A 1143 -21.50 13.00 -11.72
N ILE A 1144 -22.27 14.09 -11.71
CA ILE A 1144 -22.06 15.20 -10.76
C ILE A 1144 -22.34 14.72 -9.32
N ALA A 1145 -23.43 13.98 -9.09
CA ALA A 1145 -23.74 13.40 -7.78
C ALA A 1145 -22.68 12.37 -7.32
N ASP A 1146 -22.17 11.54 -8.24
CA ASP A 1146 -21.08 10.58 -7.98
C ASP A 1146 -19.79 11.32 -7.54
N HIS A 1147 -19.45 12.45 -8.18
CA HIS A 1147 -18.32 13.30 -7.79
C HIS A 1147 -18.49 13.90 -6.39
N PHE A 1148 -19.66 14.48 -6.11
CA PHE A 1148 -19.99 15.08 -4.82
C PHE A 1148 -19.96 14.01 -3.71
N GLU A 1149 -20.56 12.84 -3.95
CA GLU A 1149 -20.58 11.71 -3.01
C GLU A 1149 -19.17 11.21 -2.67
N ALA A 1150 -18.30 11.04 -3.67
CA ALA A 1150 -16.93 10.58 -3.47
C ALA A 1150 -16.14 11.55 -2.56
N TRP A 1151 -16.21 12.85 -2.84
CA TRP A 1151 -15.52 13.87 -2.04
C TRP A 1151 -16.08 13.99 -0.61
N PHE A 1152 -17.39 13.92 -0.45
CA PHE A 1152 -18.05 14.02 0.85
C PHE A 1152 -17.74 12.82 1.74
N ARG A 1153 -17.94 11.59 1.22
CA ARG A 1153 -17.73 10.35 1.98
C ARG A 1153 -16.26 10.06 2.29
N SER A 1154 -15.33 10.54 1.47
CA SER A 1154 -13.90 10.39 1.71
C SER A 1154 -13.28 11.53 2.53
N PHE A 1155 -14.10 12.38 3.18
CA PHE A 1155 -13.63 13.51 3.99
C PHE A 1155 -12.70 14.49 3.22
N GLY A 1156 -13.00 14.71 1.94
CA GLY A 1156 -12.42 15.81 1.16
C GLY A 1156 -13.16 17.14 1.36
N ALA A 1157 -14.44 17.08 1.76
CA ALA A 1157 -15.30 18.25 1.96
C ALA A 1157 -16.49 17.95 2.88
N ASP A 1158 -17.05 18.98 3.51
CA ASP A 1158 -18.37 18.94 4.21
C ASP A 1158 -19.55 19.24 3.26
N GLY A 1159 -19.26 19.54 2.00
CA GLY A 1159 -20.20 20.06 1.02
C GLY A 1159 -19.48 21.03 0.09
N PHE A 1160 -20.20 21.92 -0.58
CA PHE A 1160 -19.64 22.72 -1.67
C PHE A 1160 -20.21 24.13 -1.77
N ASN A 1161 -19.36 25.07 -2.17
CA ASN A 1161 -19.79 26.35 -2.73
C ASN A 1161 -19.98 26.17 -4.24
N VAL A 1162 -21.23 25.95 -4.66
CA VAL A 1162 -21.59 25.64 -6.04
C VAL A 1162 -21.69 26.93 -6.85
N ALA A 1163 -20.85 27.06 -7.87
CA ALA A 1163 -20.83 28.15 -8.82
C ALA A 1163 -21.53 27.73 -10.12
N PHE A 1164 -22.29 28.64 -10.74
CA PHE A 1164 -23.05 28.35 -11.96
C PHE A 1164 -22.42 29.07 -13.13
N ALA A 1165 -22.09 28.34 -14.20
CA ALA A 1165 -21.28 28.88 -15.29
C ALA A 1165 -21.98 30.04 -16.04
N TRP A 1166 -23.29 29.95 -16.25
CA TRP A 1166 -24.18 31.03 -16.69
C TRP A 1166 -25.41 31.11 -15.79
N ALA A 1167 -26.00 32.29 -15.62
CA ALA A 1167 -27.19 32.52 -14.80
C ALA A 1167 -28.40 32.96 -15.65
N PRO A 1168 -29.60 32.38 -15.43
CA PRO A 1168 -29.95 31.50 -14.32
C PRO A 1168 -29.84 30.00 -14.66
N GLY A 1169 -29.69 29.64 -15.94
CA GLY A 1169 -29.90 28.26 -16.40
C GLY A 1169 -28.97 27.22 -15.76
N GLY A 1170 -27.72 27.55 -15.42
CA GLY A 1170 -26.84 26.61 -14.71
C GLY A 1170 -27.29 26.30 -13.27
N LEU A 1171 -28.00 27.24 -12.61
CA LEU A 1171 -28.62 27.03 -11.31
C LEU A 1171 -29.91 26.22 -11.44
N ASP A 1172 -30.73 26.53 -12.44
CA ASP A 1172 -31.96 25.76 -12.74
C ASP A 1172 -31.61 24.28 -13.04
N ASP A 1173 -30.64 24.03 -13.95
CA ASP A 1173 -30.15 22.68 -14.28
C ASP A 1173 -29.64 21.91 -13.04
N PHE A 1174 -28.93 22.58 -12.12
CA PHE A 1174 -28.43 21.93 -10.90
C PHE A 1174 -29.55 21.59 -9.90
N VAL A 1175 -30.48 22.53 -9.68
CA VAL A 1175 -31.60 22.36 -8.74
C VAL A 1175 -32.62 21.34 -9.25
N ASP A 1176 -32.90 21.31 -10.54
CA ASP A 1176 -33.94 20.44 -11.10
C ASP A 1176 -33.41 19.04 -11.47
N LEU A 1177 -32.10 18.85 -11.65
CA LEU A 1177 -31.51 17.56 -12.05
C LEU A 1177 -30.57 16.93 -11.01
N VAL A 1178 -29.71 17.70 -10.34
CA VAL A 1178 -28.67 17.16 -9.43
C VAL A 1178 -29.17 17.04 -8.00
N VAL A 1179 -29.87 18.05 -7.48
CA VAL A 1179 -30.43 18.03 -6.11
C VAL A 1179 -31.35 16.81 -5.88
N PRO A 1180 -32.28 16.44 -6.79
CA PRO A 1180 -33.11 15.24 -6.59
C PRO A 1180 -32.31 13.95 -6.55
N GLU A 1181 -31.21 13.84 -7.31
CA GLU A 1181 -30.33 12.67 -7.29
C GLU A 1181 -29.52 12.58 -5.99
N LEU A 1182 -29.07 13.70 -5.42
CA LEU A 1182 -28.44 13.75 -4.10
C LEU A 1182 -29.43 13.40 -2.97
N GLN A 1183 -30.65 13.92 -3.04
CA GLN A 1183 -31.74 13.57 -2.11
C GLN A 1183 -32.11 12.08 -2.19
N ARG A 1184 -32.23 11.52 -3.40
CA ARG A 1184 -32.51 10.09 -3.63
C ARG A 1184 -31.45 9.16 -3.02
N ARG A 1185 -30.22 9.65 -2.84
CA ARG A 1185 -29.10 8.94 -2.20
C ARG A 1185 -29.00 9.17 -0.68
N GLY A 1186 -29.87 10.00 -0.11
CA GLY A 1186 -29.81 10.41 1.30
C GLY A 1186 -28.63 11.34 1.64
N LEU A 1187 -27.95 11.90 0.63
CA LEU A 1187 -26.76 12.75 0.79
C LEU A 1187 -27.10 14.21 1.08
N PHE A 1188 -28.33 14.63 0.78
CA PHE A 1188 -28.80 15.99 0.90
C PHE A 1188 -30.25 16.05 1.38
N ARG A 1189 -30.59 17.16 2.06
CA ARG A 1189 -31.88 17.32 2.76
C ARG A 1189 -33.06 17.43 1.79
N THR A 1190 -34.20 16.89 2.18
CA THR A 1190 -35.50 17.12 1.49
C THR A 1190 -36.21 18.37 2.02
N GLU A 1191 -35.99 18.72 3.28
CA GLU A 1191 -36.60 19.87 3.98
C GLU A 1191 -35.55 20.62 4.82
N TYR A 1192 -35.86 21.85 5.25
CA TYR A 1192 -34.97 22.65 6.09
C TYR A 1192 -35.11 22.27 7.58
N GLU A 1193 -33.98 22.03 8.24
CA GLU A 1193 -33.90 21.49 9.62
C GLU A 1193 -34.28 22.51 10.71
N GLY A 1194 -34.20 23.82 10.42
CA GLY A 1194 -34.54 24.90 11.35
C GLY A 1194 -34.65 26.27 10.68
N PRO A 1195 -35.00 27.32 11.44
CA PRO A 1195 -35.21 28.67 10.91
C PRO A 1195 -33.91 29.45 10.62
N THR A 1196 -32.80 29.14 11.29
CA THR A 1196 -31.54 29.90 11.19
C THR A 1196 -30.52 29.27 10.23
N LEU A 1197 -29.51 30.03 9.82
CA LEU A 1197 -28.38 29.49 9.04
C LEU A 1197 -27.53 28.51 9.88
N ARG A 1198 -27.41 28.74 11.20
CA ARG A 1198 -26.75 27.79 12.10
C ARG A 1198 -27.42 26.42 12.13
N ASP A 1199 -28.75 26.38 12.21
CA ASP A 1199 -29.51 25.11 12.20
C ASP A 1199 -29.20 24.32 10.91
N GLN A 1200 -29.21 25.00 9.77
CA GLN A 1200 -29.00 24.39 8.45
C GLN A 1200 -27.60 23.80 8.28
N LEU A 1201 -26.59 24.44 8.89
CA LEU A 1201 -25.20 24.00 8.91
C LEU A 1201 -24.89 23.01 10.04
N GLY A 1202 -25.80 22.80 11.00
CA GLY A 1202 -25.55 21.99 12.20
C GLY A 1202 -24.49 22.61 13.12
N LEU A 1203 -24.51 23.94 13.28
CA LEU A 1203 -23.57 24.70 14.11
C LEU A 1203 -24.19 25.06 15.48
N PRO A 1204 -23.41 25.02 16.58
CA PRO A 1204 -23.90 25.47 17.87
C PRO A 1204 -24.19 26.98 17.86
N ARG A 1205 -25.19 27.41 18.64
CA ARG A 1205 -25.45 28.84 18.93
C ARG A 1205 -24.36 29.37 19.88
N PRO A 1206 -23.67 30.48 19.57
CA PRO A 1206 -22.63 31.03 20.43
C PRO A 1206 -23.21 31.44 21.80
N PRO A 1207 -22.59 31.00 22.92
CA PRO A 1207 -22.97 31.47 24.24
C PRO A 1207 -22.75 32.98 24.34
N PHE A 1208 -23.52 33.65 25.18
CA PHE A 1208 -23.26 35.05 25.49
C PHE A 1208 -21.92 35.16 26.24
N VAL A 1209 -20.97 35.93 25.69
CA VAL A 1209 -19.69 36.20 26.35
C VAL A 1209 -19.69 37.64 26.84
N ARG A 1210 -19.72 37.82 28.16
CA ARG A 1210 -19.66 39.16 28.75
C ARG A 1210 -18.36 39.86 28.33
N PRO A 1211 -18.43 41.06 27.69
CA PRO A 1211 -17.24 41.84 27.39
C PRO A 1211 -16.41 42.12 28.66
N PRO A 1212 -15.07 42.05 28.60
CA PRO A 1212 -14.22 42.22 29.77
C PRO A 1212 -14.35 43.65 30.32
N SER A 1213 -14.92 43.79 31.51
CA SER A 1213 -15.15 45.09 32.15
C SER A 1213 -13.83 45.73 32.56
N SER A 1214 -13.39 46.78 31.85
CA SER A 1214 -12.23 47.60 32.20
C SER A 1214 -12.54 48.55 33.37
N VAL A 1215 -12.94 47.99 34.51
CA VAL A 1215 -13.06 48.70 35.81
C VAL A 1215 -12.15 47.99 36.83
N ARG A 1216 -10.84 48.16 36.62
CA ARG A 1216 -9.90 48.25 37.76
C ARG A 1216 -9.62 49.73 37.94
N GLY A 1217 -9.81 50.24 39.14
CA GLY A 1217 -9.53 51.63 39.45
C GLY A 1217 -8.03 51.88 39.45
N ASP A 1218 -7.57 52.81 38.62
CA ASP A 1218 -6.22 53.35 38.73
C ASP A 1218 -6.15 54.23 39.97
N THR A 1219 -5.52 53.71 41.03
CA THR A 1219 -5.00 54.54 42.12
C THR A 1219 -3.92 55.45 41.54
N ALA A 1220 -4.14 56.76 41.58
CA ALA A 1220 -3.18 57.73 41.10
C ALA A 1220 -1.87 57.67 41.89
N ALA A 1221 -0.74 57.60 41.17
CA ALA A 1221 0.57 58.01 41.63
C ALA A 1221 1.21 58.89 40.54
N PRO A 1222 1.74 60.09 40.87
CA PRO A 1222 2.09 61.08 39.86
C PRO A 1222 3.51 60.91 39.33
N VAL A 1223 3.74 61.31 38.08
CA VAL A 1223 5.07 61.64 37.57
C VAL A 1223 5.02 63.03 36.92
N ALA A 1224 6.08 63.80 37.15
CA ALA A 1224 6.19 65.22 36.81
C ALA A 1224 6.22 65.50 35.30
N GLY A 1225 5.98 66.77 34.94
CA GLY A 1225 6.06 67.26 33.56
C GLY A 1225 7.42 67.87 33.19
N ALA A 1226 7.39 68.66 32.11
CA ALA A 1226 8.51 69.37 31.45
C ALA A 1226 9.51 68.47 30.69
N ALA A 1227 10.04 68.85 29.51
CA ALA A 1227 9.68 69.93 28.57
C ALA A 1227 10.39 69.68 27.20
N ALA A 1228 10.13 70.55 26.23
CA ALA A 1228 10.59 70.60 24.82
C ALA A 1228 9.70 69.83 23.83
#